data_AF-A0A5R9E6B5-F1
#
_entry.id   AF-A0A5R9E6B5-F1
#
_cell.length_a   1.000
_cell.length_b   1.000
_cell.length_c   1.000
_cell.angle_alpha   90.00
_cell.angle_beta   90.00
_cell.angle_gamma   90.00
#
_symmetry.space_group_name_H-M   'P 1'
#
loop_
_entity.id
_entity.type
_entity.pdbx_description
1 polymer ?
#
loop_
_entity_poly.entity_id
_entity_poly.type
_entity_poly.pdbx_seq_one_letter_code
_entity_poly.pdbx_strand_id
1 'polypeptide(L)'
;MHMSTTTRDEVLAGEQNAVDHAYDCYTARLAEMSGTSAATASASGKDGIANRKDAEARAAAYGGLGDEALVFSRVDAPEEPGGEPRPWYIGRRGVRDSQNDPVVLLWSSDRARKWSEALPEAPGEVVLRRRLQCTQRVVEDYFDEIAPASPSPAPTAALPRPRSEDDPRTAAPPETRPEPDEQQGEDRLPPSPTPGDVARIQRRKPLQPDDFLLRELQRSRSGRMRDIVETIRRDQMDLVTGSPSDILVVQGGPGTGKSAVGLHRVTWLVNNEHFKAQDVLVIGPHQRFLDYVSRVLPTLGTRDVNAVQLSRMWDGEVLGTDTPQARLVKSDERIAAVLRRRVEHDCRPEVLDDLTTAPSFEGDEPAVVVTAGSTTLRVPRSRVLALLDEARYGDGPYRQRRERFRNLFVDLLLQELAAIAPRRGQGGTIRRDLERNRRVERLVERVWPSPGAREALRSLYDSPELLRACAEGVLDDDEQTALHRPRAATADADPWTLDDHVCIEELGYLITGETPSRYGHIVVDEAQDLTPMQARALRRRCAVGGSMTVLGDLAQATGPHTHTSWDRLGTLLSDHGDWRIAELHTSYRVPAEIMEFVAPLARAIAPTLPYPRAVREVGDNAVRTVATEPWRLLEDTVAQVTRLVGTSDGTTLRSIAVIVPDDSGWLDEITRHLDQSAGITGPRRESVSVLAAAQAKGMEYDHVLVVEPATIADRGAAGLRQLYIALTRSTQSLTVLHTSPIPEALTNNADNSEQLPAQTGSDAASGDVPDIGTDIRVRVVGPAPGGRYRVEALSPTTDRPLVLTVRHGSAPPRPGTELDCWVFGNETNHSVLTADQRGRRPISPTMAERYAAALGVLDDLVAGGGDVPQDVRSRLSELQGMANRVLRRDQADWVDVRRVLGFPDRHRLGALRDLAASTNRALKDHTLDVRSLQGQLADSGWSDALLEARETIRTRLAEAAEPDQHNAPTHQPEREEPEPVTTIDESPAAPATATKDDFLQQLEASAAVDRTCKKHEAVRHALKSALLWSDIQPSDSPVIDVSCVTDRGLSVYEVLGTGRSTYQDLRSGATRLLEINHTLPAPADHLYLVLCEAPAEEWSVDTIRDVFDVRVLWRSPSGWSGQDTETALGSSGA
;
A
#
# COMPACT_ATOMS: atom_id res chain seq x y z
N MET A 1 35.34 -59.59 5.64
CA MET A 1 34.91 -58.21 5.35
C MET A 1 33.68 -57.93 6.18
N HIS A 2 33.86 -57.34 7.36
CA HIS A 2 32.76 -56.88 8.21
C HIS A 2 32.32 -55.50 7.70
N MET A 3 31.16 -55.41 7.05
CA MET A 3 30.50 -54.12 6.85
C MET A 3 29.89 -53.73 8.20
N SER A 4 30.51 -52.77 8.88
CA SER A 4 29.95 -52.19 10.10
C SER A 4 28.67 -51.45 9.72
N THR A 5 27.61 -51.71 10.49
CA THR A 5 26.46 -50.82 10.57
C THR A 5 26.95 -49.50 11.16
N THR A 6 27.33 -48.56 10.30
CA THR A 6 27.83 -47.24 10.70
C THR A 6 26.76 -46.56 11.53
N THR A 7 27.08 -46.18 12.76
CA THR A 7 26.12 -45.49 13.64
C THR A 7 25.90 -44.05 13.13
N ARG A 8 24.73 -43.44 13.42
CA ARG A 8 24.43 -42.06 12.98
C ARG A 8 25.52 -41.07 13.44
N ASP A 9 26.07 -41.29 14.63
CA ASP A 9 27.14 -40.48 15.22
C ASP A 9 28.48 -40.64 14.48
N GLU A 10 28.81 -41.84 14.01
CA GLU A 10 30.00 -42.08 13.18
C GLU A 10 29.89 -41.36 11.82
N VAL A 11 28.69 -41.33 11.24
CA VAL A 11 28.42 -40.58 10.01
C VAL A 11 28.61 -39.08 10.28
N LEU A 12 27.98 -38.53 11.33
CA LEU A 12 28.11 -37.12 11.68
C LEU A 12 29.56 -36.71 11.93
N ALA A 13 30.34 -37.51 12.66
CA ALA A 13 31.75 -37.25 12.88
C ALA A 13 32.57 -37.28 11.57
N GLY A 14 32.23 -38.19 10.64
CA GLY A 14 32.83 -38.24 9.31
C GLY A 14 32.53 -36.99 8.48
N GLU A 15 31.26 -36.56 8.45
CA GLU A 15 30.86 -35.34 7.75
C GLU A 15 31.48 -34.08 8.39
N GLN A 16 31.54 -34.01 9.73
CA GLN A 16 32.19 -32.91 10.46
C GLN A 16 33.66 -32.76 10.07
N ASN A 17 34.43 -33.85 10.03
CA ASN A 17 35.84 -33.80 9.62
C ASN A 17 36.02 -33.28 8.18
N ALA A 18 35.12 -33.65 7.26
CA ALA A 18 35.18 -33.19 5.89
C ALA A 18 34.78 -31.71 5.76
N VAL A 19 33.77 -31.26 6.51
CA VAL A 19 33.38 -29.85 6.58
C VAL A 19 34.49 -29.00 7.19
N ASP A 20 35.15 -29.45 8.25
CA ASP A 20 36.30 -28.77 8.83
C ASP A 20 37.44 -28.61 7.82
N HIS A 21 37.77 -29.68 7.07
CA HIS A 21 38.75 -29.61 5.98
C HIS A 21 38.35 -28.59 4.90
N ALA A 22 37.09 -28.56 4.49
CA ALA A 22 36.59 -27.57 3.54
C ALA A 22 36.72 -26.13 4.06
N TYR A 23 36.44 -25.89 5.36
CA TYR A 23 36.61 -24.59 6.00
C TYR A 23 38.08 -24.18 6.12
N ASP A 24 38.99 -25.11 6.39
CA ASP A 24 40.42 -24.85 6.43
C ASP A 24 40.95 -24.43 5.05
N CYS A 25 40.56 -25.16 3.99
CA CYS A 25 40.90 -24.80 2.61
C CYS A 25 40.31 -23.44 2.21
N TYR A 26 39.05 -23.17 2.56
CA TYR A 26 38.39 -21.90 2.31
C TYR A 26 39.11 -20.73 3.01
N THR A 27 39.47 -20.92 4.28
CA THR A 27 40.16 -19.89 5.08
C THR A 27 41.57 -19.63 4.54
N ALA A 28 42.29 -20.69 4.16
CA ALA A 28 43.62 -20.58 3.53
C ALA A 28 43.56 -19.82 2.20
N ARG A 29 42.57 -20.13 1.35
CA ARG A 29 42.36 -19.44 0.07
C ARG A 29 41.98 -17.98 0.26
N LEU A 30 41.11 -17.67 1.22
CA LEU A 30 40.73 -16.30 1.57
C LEU A 30 41.94 -15.49 2.06
N ALA A 31 42.80 -16.10 2.87
CA ALA A 31 44.05 -15.50 3.34
C ALA A 31 45.04 -15.25 2.20
N GLU A 32 45.17 -16.17 1.24
CA GLU A 32 46.01 -16.01 0.04
C GLU A 32 45.52 -14.83 -0.84
N MET A 33 44.21 -14.77 -1.10
CA MET A 33 43.59 -13.69 -1.90
C MET A 33 43.78 -12.31 -1.23
N SER A 34 43.65 -12.26 0.09
CA SER A 34 43.86 -11.05 0.89
C SER A 34 45.35 -10.68 0.98
N GLY A 35 46.25 -11.65 1.11
CA GLY A 35 47.69 -11.46 1.24
C GLY A 35 48.39 -11.05 -0.06
N THR A 36 47.91 -11.55 -1.21
CA THR A 36 48.42 -11.15 -2.53
C THR A 36 48.22 -9.65 -2.78
N SER A 37 47.11 -9.09 -2.28
CA SER A 37 46.80 -7.65 -2.33
C SER A 37 47.90 -6.78 -1.72
N ALA A 38 48.48 -7.19 -0.60
CA ALA A 38 49.57 -6.46 0.09
C ALA A 38 50.92 -6.56 -0.66
N ALA A 39 51.21 -7.71 -1.28
CA ALA A 39 52.44 -7.94 -2.02
C ALA A 39 52.49 -7.17 -3.37
N THR A 40 51.41 -7.21 -4.16
CA THR A 40 51.33 -6.50 -5.46
C THR A 40 51.19 -4.98 -5.32
N ALA A 41 50.58 -4.53 -4.22
CA ALA A 41 50.48 -3.11 -3.84
C ALA A 41 51.83 -2.40 -3.69
N SER A 42 52.90 -3.14 -3.44
CA SER A 42 54.23 -2.62 -3.13
C SER A 42 55.09 -2.37 -4.38
N ALA A 43 54.61 -2.73 -5.59
CA ALA A 43 55.43 -2.79 -6.80
C ALA A 43 55.14 -1.71 -7.88
N SER A 44 54.02 -0.95 -7.84
CA SER A 44 53.74 0.15 -8.80
C SER A 44 52.67 1.12 -8.27
N GLY A 45 52.95 2.43 -8.25
CA GLY A 45 52.17 3.43 -7.50
C GLY A 45 50.79 3.82 -8.06
N LYS A 46 50.49 3.57 -9.35
CA LYS A 46 49.15 3.84 -9.94
C LYS A 46 48.34 2.57 -10.18
N ASP A 47 48.96 1.53 -10.74
CA ASP A 47 48.30 0.23 -10.94
C ASP A 47 48.12 -0.54 -9.63
N GLY A 48 48.96 -0.29 -8.62
CA GLY A 48 48.89 -0.94 -7.32
C GLY A 48 47.64 -0.59 -6.52
N ILE A 49 47.04 0.59 -6.71
CA ILE A 49 45.80 0.98 -6.01
C ILE A 49 44.59 0.29 -6.66
N ALA A 50 44.53 0.27 -8.00
CA ALA A 50 43.47 -0.43 -8.73
C ALA A 50 43.54 -1.93 -8.50
N ASN A 51 44.73 -2.53 -8.58
CA ASN A 51 44.94 -3.96 -8.32
C ASN A 51 44.66 -4.34 -6.86
N ARG A 52 45.01 -3.47 -5.89
CA ARG A 52 44.66 -3.68 -4.48
C ARG A 52 43.15 -3.66 -4.27
N LYS A 53 42.48 -2.64 -4.81
CA LYS A 53 41.01 -2.51 -4.72
C LYS A 53 40.31 -3.71 -5.37
N ASP A 54 40.81 -4.17 -6.52
CA ASP A 54 40.27 -5.34 -7.22
C ASP A 54 40.57 -6.66 -6.47
N ALA A 55 41.76 -6.82 -5.89
CA ALA A 55 42.09 -7.98 -5.06
C ALA A 55 41.29 -8.02 -3.75
N GLU A 56 41.12 -6.88 -3.09
CA GLU A 56 40.25 -6.72 -1.91
C GLU A 56 38.79 -7.01 -2.25
N ALA A 57 38.29 -6.51 -3.39
CA ALA A 57 36.94 -6.81 -3.86
C ALA A 57 36.76 -8.31 -4.14
N ARG A 58 37.73 -8.97 -4.79
CA ARG A 58 37.73 -10.41 -5.03
C ARG A 58 37.78 -11.23 -3.74
N ALA A 59 38.60 -10.83 -2.77
CA ALA A 59 38.67 -11.49 -1.46
C ALA A 59 37.36 -11.29 -0.67
N ALA A 60 36.78 -10.09 -0.69
CA ALA A 60 35.49 -9.82 -0.08
C ALA A 60 34.36 -10.62 -0.73
N ALA A 61 34.36 -10.75 -2.06
CA ALA A 61 33.37 -11.53 -2.83
C ALA A 61 33.49 -13.03 -2.58
N TYR A 62 34.72 -13.56 -2.52
CA TYR A 62 34.98 -14.95 -2.13
C TYR A 62 34.55 -15.21 -0.68
N GLY A 63 34.82 -14.24 0.19
CA GLY A 63 34.41 -14.20 1.59
C GLY A 63 32.91 -13.97 1.83
N GLY A 64 32.57 -13.60 3.07
CA GLY A 64 31.26 -13.06 3.43
C GLY A 64 30.12 -14.07 3.49
N LEU A 65 30.40 -15.29 3.94
CA LEU A 65 29.36 -16.27 4.31
C LEU A 65 28.59 -15.85 5.57
N GLY A 66 29.14 -14.97 6.41
CA GLY A 66 28.49 -14.57 7.67
C GLY A 66 28.28 -15.77 8.58
N ASP A 67 27.04 -16.00 8.99
CA ASP A 67 26.63 -17.16 9.80
C ASP A 67 26.20 -18.38 8.95
N GLU A 68 26.22 -18.28 7.62
CA GLU A 68 25.80 -19.35 6.71
C GLU A 68 26.87 -20.44 6.56
N ALA A 69 26.42 -21.67 6.33
CA ALA A 69 27.29 -22.81 6.09
C ALA A 69 27.92 -22.81 4.69
N LEU A 70 29.20 -23.14 4.62
CA LEU A 70 29.95 -23.31 3.38
C LEU A 70 29.41 -24.49 2.55
N VAL A 71 29.13 -25.61 3.21
CA VAL A 71 28.71 -26.88 2.64
C VAL A 71 27.34 -27.25 3.20
N PHE A 72 26.41 -27.64 2.31
CA PHE A 72 25.04 -28.01 2.69
C PHE A 72 24.59 -29.35 2.07
N SER A 73 25.41 -29.96 1.20
CA SER A 73 25.08 -31.26 0.61
C SER A 73 26.34 -32.04 0.25
N ARG A 74 26.22 -33.36 0.28
CA ARG A 74 27.19 -34.34 -0.22
C ARG A 74 26.53 -35.21 -1.28
N VAL A 75 27.23 -35.46 -2.37
CA VAL A 75 26.82 -36.34 -3.46
C VAL A 75 27.93 -37.35 -3.72
N ASP A 76 27.62 -38.64 -3.72
CA ASP A 76 28.56 -39.68 -4.15
C ASP A 76 28.25 -40.02 -5.61
N ALA A 77 29.15 -39.64 -6.51
CA ALA A 77 28.99 -39.80 -7.96
C ALA A 77 30.37 -39.92 -8.63
N PRO A 78 30.48 -40.60 -9.78
CA PRO A 78 31.73 -40.71 -10.51
C PRO A 78 32.13 -39.37 -11.13
N GLU A 79 33.44 -39.14 -11.26
CA GLU A 79 33.96 -37.91 -11.86
C GLU A 79 33.68 -37.81 -13.37
N GLU A 80 33.74 -38.95 -14.05
CA GLU A 80 33.39 -39.13 -15.46
C GLU A 80 32.33 -40.23 -15.59
N PRO A 81 31.43 -40.15 -16.59
CA PRO A 81 30.39 -41.17 -16.80
C PRO A 81 30.99 -42.58 -16.89
N GLY A 82 30.58 -43.48 -15.99
CA GLY A 82 31.06 -44.87 -15.94
C GLY A 82 32.29 -45.12 -15.04
N GLY A 83 32.82 -44.11 -14.35
CA GLY A 83 33.90 -44.26 -13.36
C GLY A 83 33.45 -44.79 -11.99
N GLU A 84 34.39 -44.92 -11.05
CA GLU A 84 34.08 -45.24 -9.65
C GLU A 84 33.50 -44.01 -8.91
N PRO A 85 32.42 -44.17 -8.11
CA PRO A 85 31.84 -43.07 -7.34
C PRO A 85 32.79 -42.57 -6.26
N ARG A 86 32.96 -41.24 -6.15
CA ARG A 86 33.67 -40.59 -5.05
C ARG A 86 32.76 -39.56 -4.36
N PRO A 87 33.02 -39.19 -3.08
CA PRO A 87 32.24 -38.16 -2.41
C PRO A 87 32.57 -36.77 -2.96
N TRP A 88 31.53 -36.00 -3.24
CA TRP A 88 31.59 -34.60 -3.64
C TRP A 88 30.79 -33.74 -2.69
N TYR A 89 31.39 -32.68 -2.15
CA TYR A 89 30.68 -31.72 -1.33
C TYR A 89 30.18 -30.56 -2.20
N ILE A 90 28.92 -30.20 -2.03
CA ILE A 90 28.27 -29.08 -2.73
C ILE A 90 28.04 -27.94 -1.73
N GLY A 91 28.41 -26.74 -2.15
CA GLY A 91 28.39 -25.58 -1.28
C GLY A 91 28.19 -24.25 -2.00
N ARG A 92 28.18 -23.19 -1.19
CA ARG A 92 27.95 -21.79 -1.63
C ARG A 92 29.18 -21.16 -2.29
N ARG A 93 30.35 -21.79 -2.16
CA ARG A 93 31.61 -21.36 -2.76
C ARG A 93 32.32 -22.55 -3.36
N GLY A 94 32.96 -22.33 -4.50
CA GLY A 94 33.96 -23.27 -5.00
C GLY A 94 35.22 -23.21 -4.15
N VAL A 95 35.60 -24.32 -3.53
CA VAL A 95 36.81 -24.43 -2.71
C VAL A 95 37.71 -25.50 -3.29
N ARG A 96 38.99 -25.18 -3.40
CA ARG A 96 40.03 -26.08 -3.86
C ARG A 96 41.11 -26.20 -2.79
N ASP A 97 41.77 -27.34 -2.73
CA ASP A 97 42.90 -27.54 -1.85
C ASP A 97 44.19 -26.92 -2.42
N SER A 98 45.32 -27.13 -1.75
CA SER A 98 46.63 -26.64 -2.17
C SER A 98 47.18 -27.33 -3.43
N GLN A 99 46.63 -28.47 -3.82
CA GLN A 99 46.94 -29.19 -5.05
C GLN A 99 46.00 -28.83 -6.21
N ASN A 100 45.06 -27.91 -5.95
CA ASN A 100 44.03 -27.45 -6.87
C ASN A 100 42.91 -28.49 -7.17
N ASP A 101 42.79 -29.55 -6.36
CA ASP A 101 41.66 -30.50 -6.41
C ASP A 101 40.40 -29.81 -5.83
N PRO A 102 39.24 -29.86 -6.50
CA PRO A 102 37.97 -29.41 -5.93
C PRO A 102 37.60 -30.17 -4.65
N VAL A 103 37.56 -29.43 -3.54
CA VAL A 103 37.05 -29.90 -2.22
C VAL A 103 35.56 -29.63 -2.10
N VAL A 104 35.12 -28.43 -2.50
CA VAL A 104 33.71 -28.04 -2.54
C VAL A 104 33.36 -27.57 -3.93
N LEU A 105 32.38 -28.21 -4.55
CA LEU A 105 31.79 -27.76 -5.80
C LEU A 105 30.76 -26.67 -5.54
N LEU A 106 30.80 -25.65 -6.39
CA LEU A 106 29.78 -24.61 -6.37
C LEU A 106 28.44 -25.21 -6.82
N TRP A 107 27.38 -24.93 -6.06
CA TRP A 107 26.04 -25.42 -6.32
C TRP A 107 25.51 -25.09 -7.72
N SER A 108 25.95 -23.96 -8.29
CA SER A 108 25.54 -23.51 -9.62
C SER A 108 26.34 -24.12 -10.77
N SER A 109 27.27 -25.05 -10.49
CA SER A 109 28.05 -25.75 -11.52
C SER A 109 27.21 -26.79 -12.26
N ASP A 110 27.53 -27.05 -13.53
CA ASP A 110 26.81 -28.03 -14.36
C ASP A 110 26.76 -29.44 -13.75
N ARG A 111 27.85 -29.86 -13.09
CA ARG A 111 27.92 -31.14 -12.38
C ARG A 111 26.93 -31.17 -11.21
N ALA A 112 26.97 -30.15 -10.36
CA ALA A 112 26.05 -30.03 -9.22
C ALA A 112 24.59 -29.99 -9.70
N ARG A 113 24.29 -29.25 -10.77
CA ARG A 113 22.95 -29.21 -11.40
C ARG A 113 22.47 -30.60 -11.80
N LYS A 114 23.26 -31.34 -12.59
CA LYS A 114 22.89 -32.69 -13.07
C LYS A 114 22.59 -33.63 -11.89
N TRP A 115 23.36 -33.54 -10.81
CA TRP A 115 23.15 -34.37 -9.61
C TRP A 115 21.97 -33.90 -8.76
N SER A 116 21.65 -32.61 -8.72
CA SER A 116 20.46 -32.08 -8.06
C SER A 116 19.17 -32.48 -8.79
N GLU A 117 19.21 -32.64 -10.11
CA GLU A 117 18.08 -33.10 -10.93
C GLU A 117 17.82 -34.61 -10.83
N ALA A 118 18.74 -35.40 -10.23
CA ALA A 118 18.57 -36.85 -10.08
C ALA A 118 17.37 -37.21 -9.17
N LEU A 119 16.63 -38.26 -9.53
CA LEU A 119 15.47 -38.76 -8.80
C LEU A 119 15.84 -40.00 -7.96
N PRO A 120 15.23 -40.24 -6.79
CA PRO A 120 15.41 -41.50 -6.07
C PRO A 120 15.05 -42.74 -6.91
N GLU A 121 14.02 -42.63 -7.76
CA GLU A 121 13.54 -43.70 -8.65
C GLU A 121 14.39 -43.86 -9.92
N ALA A 122 15.14 -42.80 -10.29
CA ALA A 122 16.02 -42.75 -11.45
C ALA A 122 17.28 -41.95 -11.10
N PRO A 123 18.16 -42.50 -10.24
CA PRO A 123 19.25 -41.73 -9.64
C PRO A 123 20.41 -41.48 -10.62
N GLY A 124 20.41 -42.18 -11.77
CA GLY A 124 21.43 -42.04 -12.79
C GLY A 124 22.81 -42.44 -12.25
N GLU A 125 23.74 -41.49 -12.23
CA GLU A 125 25.12 -41.66 -11.75
C GLU A 125 25.26 -41.41 -10.23
N VAL A 126 24.22 -40.91 -9.57
CA VAL A 126 24.25 -40.56 -8.15
C VAL A 126 23.98 -41.79 -7.29
N VAL A 127 24.92 -42.16 -6.43
CA VAL A 127 24.81 -43.32 -5.53
C VAL A 127 24.24 -42.92 -4.17
N LEU A 128 24.67 -41.75 -3.67
CA LEU A 128 24.20 -41.17 -2.42
C LEU A 128 23.99 -39.67 -2.66
N ARG A 129 22.87 -39.12 -2.20
CA ARG A 129 22.69 -37.68 -2.06
C ARG A 129 22.23 -37.36 -0.64
N ARG A 130 23.14 -36.75 0.11
CA ARG A 130 22.96 -36.35 1.51
C ARG A 130 22.86 -34.84 1.60
N ARG A 131 21.91 -34.37 2.40
CA ARG A 131 21.75 -32.97 2.79
C ARG A 131 22.30 -32.83 4.19
N LEU A 132 23.13 -31.84 4.40
CA LEU A 132 23.81 -31.59 5.67
C LEU A 132 23.17 -30.36 6.31
N GLN A 133 22.81 -30.48 7.59
CA GLN A 133 22.40 -29.34 8.40
C GLN A 133 23.64 -28.79 9.08
N CYS A 134 24.07 -27.61 8.66
CA CYS A 134 25.29 -27.00 9.13
C CYS A 134 25.00 -25.60 9.68
N THR A 135 25.49 -25.31 10.88
CA THR A 135 25.58 -23.93 11.38
C THR A 135 27.04 -23.50 11.32
N GLN A 136 27.37 -22.60 10.39
CA GLN A 136 28.75 -22.30 10.02
C GLN A 136 29.53 -23.60 9.73
N ARG A 137 30.54 -23.93 10.53
CA ARG A 137 31.38 -25.13 10.38
C ARG A 137 30.86 -26.37 11.11
N VAL A 138 29.81 -26.25 11.91
CA VAL A 138 29.30 -27.35 12.75
C VAL A 138 28.21 -28.10 12.02
N VAL A 139 28.38 -29.40 11.82
CA VAL A 139 27.39 -30.34 11.27
C VAL A 139 26.50 -30.82 12.40
N GLU A 140 25.24 -30.40 12.39
CA GLU A 140 24.28 -30.69 13.46
C GLU A 140 23.45 -31.94 13.13
N ASP A 141 23.08 -32.12 11.87
CA ASP A 141 22.31 -33.29 11.42
C ASP A 141 22.52 -33.56 9.92
N TYR A 142 21.97 -34.68 9.42
CA TYR A 142 21.90 -34.98 7.98
C TYR A 142 20.63 -35.73 7.57
N PHE A 143 20.32 -35.67 6.27
CA PHE A 143 19.23 -36.40 5.63
C PHE A 143 19.64 -36.97 4.27
N ASP A 144 19.35 -38.24 4.02
CA ASP A 144 19.67 -38.92 2.76
C ASP A 144 18.45 -38.92 1.83
N GLU A 145 18.51 -38.13 0.75
CA GLU A 145 17.47 -38.06 -0.28
C GLU A 145 17.56 -39.24 -1.27
N ILE A 146 18.79 -39.64 -1.61
CA ILE A 146 19.09 -40.83 -2.42
C ILE A 146 20.04 -41.66 -1.57
N ALA A 147 19.69 -42.90 -1.28
CA ALA A 147 20.54 -43.82 -0.53
C ALA A 147 20.65 -45.16 -1.29
N PRO A 148 21.77 -45.88 -1.14
CA PRO A 148 21.89 -47.23 -1.65
C PRO A 148 20.82 -48.13 -1.00
N ALA A 149 20.16 -48.98 -1.80
CA ALA A 149 19.15 -49.91 -1.30
C ALA A 149 19.74 -50.78 -0.18
N SER A 150 19.24 -50.62 1.04
CA SER A 150 19.61 -51.52 2.14
C SER A 150 19.12 -52.94 1.80
N PRO A 151 19.94 -53.99 1.96
CA PRO A 151 19.45 -55.34 1.82
C PRO A 151 18.32 -55.55 2.83
N SER A 152 17.14 -55.92 2.33
CA SER A 152 15.98 -56.22 3.17
C SER A 152 16.41 -57.21 4.26
N PRO A 153 16.10 -56.97 5.55
CA PRO A 153 16.46 -57.93 6.58
C PRO A 153 15.76 -59.25 6.24
N ALA A 154 16.55 -60.30 6.03
CA ALA A 154 16.03 -61.65 5.90
C ALA A 154 15.09 -61.93 7.07
N PRO A 155 13.91 -62.56 6.85
CA PRO A 155 12.94 -62.80 7.90
C PRO A 155 13.65 -63.51 9.06
N THR A 156 13.67 -62.83 10.21
CA THR A 156 14.38 -63.29 11.40
C THR A 156 13.73 -64.60 11.84
N ALA A 157 14.49 -65.69 11.77
CA ALA A 157 14.09 -66.97 12.34
C ALA A 157 13.74 -66.77 13.81
N ALA A 158 12.51 -67.16 14.17
CA ALA A 158 11.99 -67.07 15.52
C ALA A 158 12.92 -67.76 16.52
N LEU A 159 13.42 -67.01 17.51
CA LEU A 159 14.04 -67.58 18.70
C LEU A 159 12.94 -68.14 19.62
N PRO A 160 13.20 -69.26 20.33
CA PRO A 160 12.16 -70.04 21.00
C PRO A 160 11.78 -69.46 22.37
N ARG A 161 10.50 -69.53 22.70
CA ARG A 161 9.97 -69.24 24.04
C ARG A 161 10.46 -70.28 25.08
N PRO A 162 10.58 -69.92 26.36
CA PRO A 162 11.07 -70.81 27.40
C PRO A 162 10.08 -71.94 27.71
N ARG A 163 10.65 -73.11 28.02
CA ARG A 163 9.95 -74.34 28.40
C ARG A 163 9.36 -74.22 29.80
N SER A 164 8.08 -74.53 29.93
CA SER A 164 7.44 -74.98 31.17
C SER A 164 7.40 -76.51 31.16
N GLU A 165 7.78 -77.13 32.28
CA GLU A 165 7.82 -78.57 32.52
C GLU A 165 6.42 -79.21 32.70
N ASP A 166 6.41 -80.54 32.53
CA ASP A 166 5.41 -81.56 32.90
C ASP A 166 4.24 -81.95 31.93
N ASP A 167 4.56 -82.94 31.08
CA ASP A 167 4.00 -84.33 30.91
C ASP A 167 2.50 -84.66 31.13
N PRO A 168 1.95 -85.80 30.62
CA PRO A 168 1.95 -86.36 29.26
C PRO A 168 0.54 -86.63 28.68
N ARG A 169 0.48 -86.64 27.34
CA ARG A 169 -0.30 -87.48 26.41
C ARG A 169 -1.43 -88.37 26.97
N THR A 170 -2.65 -88.18 26.44
CA THR A 170 -3.51 -89.30 25.98
C THR A 170 -4.35 -88.86 24.77
N ALA A 171 -4.66 -89.80 23.89
CA ALA A 171 -4.93 -89.60 22.47
C ALA A 171 -6.42 -89.60 22.07
N ALA A 172 -6.66 -88.91 20.93
CA ALA A 172 -7.58 -89.23 19.82
C ALA A 172 -9.11 -88.92 19.95
N PRO A 173 -9.80 -88.70 18.80
CA PRO A 173 -10.97 -87.80 18.62
C PRO A 173 -12.23 -88.62 18.23
N PRO A 174 -13.23 -88.10 17.46
CA PRO A 174 -13.79 -86.75 17.27
C PRO A 174 -15.30 -86.72 17.58
N GLU A 175 -15.97 -85.56 17.56
CA GLU A 175 -17.40 -85.55 17.19
C GLU A 175 -17.91 -84.22 16.65
N THR A 176 -18.90 -84.39 15.78
CA THR A 176 -19.51 -83.53 14.79
C THR A 176 -20.48 -82.47 15.34
N ARG A 177 -20.56 -81.35 14.60
CA ARG A 177 -21.69 -80.39 14.50
C ARG A 177 -23.07 -81.08 14.49
N PRO A 178 -24.22 -80.44 14.86
CA PRO A 178 -24.71 -79.19 14.19
C PRO A 178 -25.67 -78.21 14.95
N GLU A 179 -25.62 -76.93 14.52
CA GLU A 179 -26.71 -75.92 14.25
C GLU A 179 -27.80 -75.63 15.33
N PRO A 180 -28.62 -74.52 15.28
CA PRO A 180 -28.83 -73.50 14.22
C PRO A 180 -28.97 -72.01 14.67
N ASP A 181 -29.08 -71.14 13.66
CA ASP A 181 -29.82 -69.86 13.53
C ASP A 181 -29.71 -68.74 14.60
N GLU A 182 -29.27 -67.53 14.17
CA GLU A 182 -30.15 -66.40 13.81
C GLU A 182 -29.35 -65.17 13.32
N GLN A 183 -30.05 -64.28 12.62
CA GLN A 183 -29.64 -63.20 11.72
C GLN A 183 -28.85 -62.04 12.35
N GLN A 184 -27.97 -61.37 11.57
CA GLN A 184 -27.99 -59.91 11.29
C GLN A 184 -26.70 -59.38 10.62
N GLY A 185 -26.87 -58.49 9.63
CA GLY A 185 -26.00 -57.33 9.39
C GLY A 185 -24.76 -57.53 8.50
N GLU A 186 -24.88 -57.17 7.22
CA GLU A 186 -23.76 -57.00 6.29
C GLU A 186 -22.88 -55.82 6.70
N ASP A 187 -21.58 -56.07 6.91
CA ASP A 187 -20.53 -55.05 6.89
C ASP A 187 -19.38 -55.57 6.01
N ARG A 188 -19.35 -55.12 4.74
CA ARG A 188 -18.30 -55.49 3.78
C ARG A 188 -17.04 -54.69 4.09
N LEU A 189 -16.07 -55.33 4.75
CA LEU A 189 -14.67 -54.88 4.76
C LEU A 189 -14.17 -54.70 3.31
N PRO A 190 -13.50 -53.57 2.97
CA PRO A 190 -12.91 -53.41 1.64
C PRO A 190 -11.76 -54.42 1.44
N PRO A 191 -11.53 -54.90 0.20
CA PRO A 191 -10.47 -55.86 -0.07
C PRO A 191 -9.10 -55.25 0.20
N SER A 192 -8.19 -56.05 0.77
CA SER A 192 -6.81 -55.66 0.99
C SER A 192 -6.15 -55.27 -0.35
N PRO A 193 -5.44 -54.13 -0.43
CA PRO A 193 -4.89 -53.65 -1.69
C PRO A 193 -3.88 -54.64 -2.27
N THR A 194 -4.00 -54.93 -3.56
CA THR A 194 -3.04 -55.77 -4.28
C THR A 194 -1.66 -55.07 -4.35
N PRO A 195 -0.55 -55.79 -4.57
CA PRO A 195 0.76 -55.16 -4.75
C PRO A 195 0.80 -54.10 -5.87
N GLY A 196 -0.04 -54.26 -6.91
CA GLY A 196 -0.23 -53.25 -7.95
C GLY A 196 -1.00 -52.02 -7.48
N ASP A 197 -1.97 -52.18 -6.57
CA ASP A 197 -2.65 -51.07 -5.90
C ASP A 197 -1.74 -50.37 -4.90
N VAL A 198 -0.91 -51.10 -4.15
CA VAL A 198 0.10 -50.52 -3.26
C VAL A 198 1.13 -49.72 -4.08
N ALA A 199 1.61 -50.25 -5.21
CA ALA A 199 2.51 -49.51 -6.10
C ALA A 199 1.83 -48.30 -6.75
N ARG A 200 0.54 -48.37 -7.09
CA ARG A 200 -0.24 -47.24 -7.63
C ARG A 200 -0.58 -46.19 -6.58
N ILE A 201 -0.80 -46.60 -5.33
CA ILE A 201 -1.03 -45.74 -4.15
C ILE A 201 0.29 -45.08 -3.73
N GLN A 202 1.42 -45.79 -3.81
CA GLN A 202 2.75 -45.22 -3.59
C GLN A 202 3.13 -44.21 -4.68
N ARG A 203 2.79 -44.47 -5.96
CA ARG A 203 2.96 -43.51 -7.07
C ARG A 203 2.03 -42.29 -7.02
N ARG A 204 0.93 -42.38 -6.26
CA ARG A 204 -0.05 -41.28 -6.07
C ARG A 204 0.10 -40.55 -4.74
N LYS A 205 0.98 -40.98 -3.84
CA LYS A 205 1.31 -40.17 -2.67
C LYS A 205 2.10 -38.96 -3.19
N PRO A 206 1.59 -37.72 -3.07
CA PRO A 206 2.48 -36.58 -3.09
C PRO A 206 3.55 -36.86 -2.04
N LEU A 207 4.83 -36.66 -2.38
CA LEU A 207 5.93 -36.74 -1.43
C LEU A 207 5.50 -35.96 -0.18
N GLN A 208 5.25 -36.67 0.93
CA GLN A 208 5.16 -36.01 2.23
C GLN A 208 6.46 -35.21 2.38
N PRO A 209 6.41 -33.94 2.77
CA PRO A 209 7.62 -33.15 2.96
C PRO A 209 8.53 -33.89 3.94
N ASP A 210 9.80 -34.01 3.58
CA ASP A 210 10.79 -34.67 4.40
C ASP A 210 10.87 -33.99 5.77
N ASP A 211 10.83 -34.78 6.83
CA ASP A 211 10.86 -34.36 8.24
C ASP A 211 12.02 -33.39 8.57
N PHE A 212 13.11 -33.54 7.80
CA PHE A 212 14.28 -32.67 7.82
C PHE A 212 13.99 -31.24 7.30
N LEU A 213 13.28 -31.11 6.17
CA LEU A 213 12.89 -29.81 5.61
C LEU A 213 11.94 -29.08 6.57
N LEU A 214 11.00 -29.80 7.18
CA LEU A 214 10.07 -29.22 8.14
C LEU A 214 10.78 -28.68 9.39
N ARG A 215 11.80 -29.41 9.90
CA ARG A 215 12.63 -28.96 11.03
C ARG A 215 13.48 -27.74 10.70
N GLU A 216 14.06 -27.67 9.50
CA GLU A 216 14.84 -26.50 9.09
C GLU A 216 13.95 -25.26 8.94
N LEU A 217 12.73 -25.42 8.40
CA LEU A 217 11.74 -24.35 8.33
C LEU A 217 11.21 -23.89 9.70
N GLN A 218 11.33 -24.71 10.75
CA GLN A 218 10.88 -24.42 12.12
C GLN A 218 11.92 -23.69 12.99
N ARG A 219 13.19 -23.61 12.57
CA ARG A 219 14.23 -22.94 13.35
C ARG A 219 13.95 -21.45 13.53
N SER A 220 14.25 -20.96 14.74
CA SER A 220 13.99 -19.57 15.17
C SER A 220 14.55 -18.55 14.17
N ARG A 221 13.64 -17.89 13.46
CA ARG A 221 13.93 -16.74 12.61
C ARG A 221 14.17 -15.55 13.54
N SER A 222 15.36 -14.96 13.52
CA SER A 222 15.75 -13.83 14.38
C SER A 222 15.10 -12.51 13.97
N GLY A 223 13.79 -12.50 13.72
CA GLY A 223 13.04 -11.38 13.18
C GLY A 223 13.51 -10.92 11.79
N ARG A 224 14.27 -11.77 11.09
CA ARG A 224 14.83 -11.54 9.76
C ARG A 224 14.63 -12.80 8.93
N MET A 225 14.29 -12.62 7.66
CA MET A 225 14.18 -13.71 6.68
C MET A 225 15.57 -14.36 6.54
N ARG A 226 15.81 -15.47 7.26
CA ARG A 226 17.02 -16.28 7.06
C ARG A 226 17.03 -16.87 5.66
N ASP A 227 18.24 -17.15 5.19
CA ASP A 227 18.48 -17.63 3.84
C ASP A 227 17.85 -19.00 3.61
N ILE A 228 17.36 -19.21 2.39
CA ILE A 228 16.48 -20.32 1.98
C ILE A 228 17.18 -21.26 1.00
N VAL A 229 18.47 -21.04 0.79
CA VAL A 229 19.36 -21.87 -0.03
C VAL A 229 19.24 -23.36 0.28
N GLU A 230 19.03 -23.71 1.55
CA GLU A 230 18.88 -25.10 1.96
C GLU A 230 17.51 -25.71 1.59
N THR A 231 16.61 -25.01 0.91
CA THR A 231 15.23 -25.48 0.68
C THR A 231 14.75 -25.40 -0.77
N ILE A 232 15.59 -24.99 -1.73
CA ILE A 232 15.21 -25.06 -3.15
C ILE A 232 14.98 -26.53 -3.54
N ARG A 233 13.74 -26.85 -3.84
CA ARG A 233 13.32 -28.17 -4.32
C ARG A 233 13.64 -28.32 -5.80
N ARG A 234 13.59 -29.57 -6.29
CA ARG A 234 13.92 -29.94 -7.67
C ARG A 234 13.09 -29.16 -8.71
N ASP A 235 11.78 -29.05 -8.48
CA ASP A 235 10.85 -28.29 -9.32
C ASP A 235 11.19 -26.80 -9.41
N GLN A 236 11.71 -26.23 -8.32
CA GLN A 236 12.21 -24.85 -8.29
C GLN A 236 13.59 -24.71 -8.94
N MET A 237 14.45 -25.74 -8.87
CA MET A 237 15.77 -25.74 -9.49
C MET A 237 15.68 -25.65 -11.02
N ASP A 238 14.73 -26.34 -11.66
CA ASP A 238 14.51 -26.25 -13.10
C ASP A 238 14.15 -24.81 -13.55
N LEU A 239 13.48 -24.04 -12.69
CA LEU A 239 13.19 -22.62 -12.94
C LEU A 239 14.41 -21.73 -12.75
N VAL A 240 15.27 -22.06 -11.78
CA VAL A 240 16.54 -21.37 -11.54
C VAL A 240 17.48 -21.53 -12.73
N THR A 241 17.62 -22.75 -13.23
CA THR A 241 18.60 -23.13 -14.27
C THR A 241 18.03 -23.13 -15.69
N GLY A 242 16.76 -22.76 -15.86
CA GLY A 242 16.12 -22.66 -17.16
C GLY A 242 16.76 -21.62 -18.09
N SER A 243 16.38 -21.67 -19.38
CA SER A 243 16.95 -20.83 -20.46
C SER A 243 17.20 -19.36 -20.06
N PRO A 244 18.42 -18.83 -20.28
CA PRO A 244 18.83 -17.49 -19.84
C PRO A 244 18.23 -16.35 -20.68
N SER A 245 17.64 -16.65 -21.85
CA SER A 245 17.06 -15.68 -22.78
C SER A 245 15.55 -15.48 -22.62
N ASP A 246 14.90 -16.26 -21.76
CA ASP A 246 13.44 -16.25 -21.65
C ASP A 246 12.92 -15.07 -20.83
N ILE A 247 11.75 -14.54 -21.21
CA ILE A 247 10.88 -13.80 -20.29
C ILE A 247 10.06 -14.85 -19.53
N LEU A 248 10.50 -15.12 -18.31
CA LEU A 248 9.90 -16.11 -17.43
C LEU A 248 8.98 -15.43 -16.42
N VAL A 249 7.69 -15.75 -16.46
CA VAL A 249 6.74 -15.40 -15.41
C VAL A 249 6.61 -16.57 -14.44
N VAL A 250 6.93 -16.36 -13.17
CA VAL A 250 6.75 -17.33 -12.10
C VAL A 250 5.53 -16.93 -11.28
N GLN A 251 4.40 -17.58 -11.59
CA GLN A 251 3.17 -17.47 -10.81
C GLN A 251 3.26 -18.43 -9.63
N GLY A 252 2.94 -17.97 -8.44
CA GLY A 252 2.85 -18.84 -7.28
C GLY A 252 2.13 -18.16 -6.13
N GLY A 253 1.67 -18.92 -5.16
CA GLY A 253 0.95 -18.34 -4.01
C GLY A 253 1.84 -17.97 -2.82
N PRO A 254 1.23 -17.69 -1.66
CA PRO A 254 1.93 -17.44 -0.41
C PRO A 254 2.84 -18.62 -0.01
N GLY A 255 4.06 -18.32 0.40
CA GLY A 255 5.00 -19.32 0.94
C GLY A 255 5.56 -20.35 -0.05
N THR A 256 5.34 -20.17 -1.35
CA THR A 256 5.88 -21.07 -2.40
C THR A 256 7.35 -20.79 -2.77
N GLY A 257 7.97 -19.73 -2.21
CA GLY A 257 9.39 -19.44 -2.40
C GLY A 257 9.77 -18.69 -3.68
N LYS A 258 8.81 -18.02 -4.35
CA LYS A 258 9.05 -17.26 -5.60
C LYS A 258 10.27 -16.35 -5.58
N SER A 259 10.40 -15.49 -4.57
CA SER A 259 11.53 -14.56 -4.45
C SER A 259 12.86 -15.28 -4.32
N ALA A 260 12.90 -16.44 -3.64
CA ALA A 260 14.11 -17.26 -3.56
C ALA A 260 14.49 -17.84 -4.92
N VAL A 261 13.52 -18.33 -5.70
CA VAL A 261 13.75 -18.79 -7.09
C VAL A 261 14.37 -17.66 -7.93
N GLY A 262 13.84 -16.44 -7.84
CA GLY A 262 14.39 -15.28 -8.56
C GLY A 262 15.83 -14.95 -8.18
N LEU A 263 16.16 -14.91 -6.90
CA LEU A 263 17.52 -14.59 -6.44
C LEU A 263 18.53 -15.68 -6.79
N HIS A 264 18.16 -16.94 -6.65
CA HIS A 264 19.00 -18.05 -7.07
C HIS A 264 19.22 -18.05 -8.58
N ARG A 265 18.20 -17.71 -9.35
CA ARG A 265 18.32 -17.55 -10.81
C ARG A 265 19.33 -16.45 -11.16
N VAL A 266 19.30 -15.31 -10.47
CA VAL A 266 20.33 -14.25 -10.64
C VAL A 266 21.73 -14.81 -10.41
N THR A 267 21.95 -15.52 -9.29
CA THR A 267 23.25 -16.11 -9.00
C THR A 267 23.67 -17.14 -10.05
N TRP A 268 22.75 -18.00 -10.48
CA TRP A 268 23.04 -18.99 -11.50
C TRP A 268 23.43 -18.33 -12.83
N LEU A 269 22.69 -17.31 -13.27
CA LEU A 269 22.98 -16.56 -14.49
C LEU A 269 24.35 -15.86 -14.45
N VAL A 270 24.70 -15.28 -13.30
CA VAL A 270 26.00 -14.60 -13.13
C VAL A 270 27.15 -15.60 -13.06
N ASN A 271 27.01 -16.67 -12.27
CA ASN A 271 28.07 -17.66 -12.08
C ASN A 271 28.39 -18.48 -13.34
N ASN A 272 27.42 -18.59 -14.26
CA ASN A 272 27.59 -19.28 -15.54
C ASN A 272 27.84 -18.30 -16.71
N GLU A 273 28.29 -17.08 -16.40
CA GLU A 273 28.75 -16.08 -17.38
C GLU A 273 27.69 -15.63 -18.41
N HIS A 274 26.40 -15.84 -18.13
CA HIS A 274 25.32 -15.36 -19.01
C HIS A 274 25.18 -13.83 -18.94
N PHE A 275 25.35 -13.25 -17.75
CA PHE A 275 25.32 -11.82 -17.52
C PHE A 275 26.38 -11.41 -16.47
N LYS A 276 26.89 -10.19 -16.54
CA LYS A 276 27.68 -9.62 -15.44
C LYS A 276 26.73 -9.18 -14.34
N ALA A 277 27.15 -9.24 -13.08
CA ALA A 277 26.30 -8.84 -11.95
C ALA A 277 25.78 -7.40 -12.05
N GLN A 278 26.64 -6.47 -12.49
CA GLN A 278 26.30 -5.07 -12.75
C GLN A 278 25.28 -4.86 -13.90
N ASP A 279 25.09 -5.86 -14.76
CA ASP A 279 24.13 -5.83 -15.86
C ASP A 279 22.77 -6.43 -15.43
N VAL A 280 22.63 -6.84 -14.16
CA VAL A 280 21.38 -7.35 -13.57
C VAL A 280 20.71 -6.25 -12.74
N LEU A 281 19.39 -6.12 -12.90
CA LEU A 281 18.52 -5.27 -12.09
C LEU A 281 17.49 -6.11 -11.33
N VAL A 282 17.43 -5.96 -10.01
CA VAL A 282 16.40 -6.54 -9.15
C VAL A 282 15.47 -5.43 -8.67
N ILE A 283 14.17 -5.56 -8.96
CA ILE A 283 13.15 -4.60 -8.60
C ILE A 283 12.27 -5.20 -7.52
N GLY A 284 12.18 -4.49 -6.40
CA GLY A 284 11.42 -4.92 -5.22
C GLY A 284 10.29 -3.95 -4.84
N PRO A 285 9.31 -4.43 -4.06
CA PRO A 285 8.16 -3.63 -3.63
C PRO A 285 8.51 -2.56 -2.58
N HIS A 286 9.44 -2.87 -1.66
CA HIS A 286 9.79 -1.99 -0.54
C HIS A 286 11.25 -2.18 -0.06
N GLN A 287 11.78 -1.20 0.68
CA GLN A 287 13.18 -1.19 1.14
C GLN A 287 13.58 -2.45 1.93
N ARG A 288 12.71 -2.97 2.83
CA ARG A 288 13.02 -4.17 3.62
C ARG A 288 13.32 -5.42 2.76
N PHE A 289 12.71 -5.52 1.58
CA PHE A 289 12.98 -6.61 0.63
C PHE A 289 14.36 -6.42 -0.01
N LEU A 290 14.71 -5.19 -0.40
CA LEU A 290 16.02 -4.89 -0.96
C LEU A 290 17.15 -5.11 0.07
N ASP A 291 16.89 -4.79 1.34
CA ASP A 291 17.80 -5.10 2.44
C ASP A 291 17.99 -6.62 2.60
N TYR A 292 16.96 -7.42 2.32
CA TYR A 292 17.07 -8.88 2.25
C TYR A 292 17.90 -9.32 1.03
N VAL A 293 17.62 -8.80 -0.17
CA VAL A 293 18.37 -9.09 -1.41
C VAL A 293 19.86 -8.79 -1.23
N SER A 294 20.20 -7.63 -0.65
CA SER A 294 21.58 -7.21 -0.38
C SER A 294 22.31 -8.06 0.66
N ARG A 295 21.60 -8.86 1.47
CA ARG A 295 22.19 -9.84 2.38
C ARG A 295 22.32 -11.22 1.74
N VAL A 296 21.30 -11.66 1.00
CA VAL A 296 21.24 -13.01 0.44
C VAL A 296 22.12 -13.19 -0.79
N LEU A 297 22.10 -12.27 -1.75
CA LEU A 297 22.92 -12.42 -2.95
C LEU A 297 24.42 -12.58 -2.61
N PRO A 298 25.01 -11.80 -1.68
CA PRO A 298 26.39 -12.03 -1.24
C PRO A 298 26.61 -13.42 -0.65
N THR A 299 25.69 -13.95 0.16
CA THR A 299 25.82 -15.30 0.72
C THR A 299 25.76 -16.38 -0.36
N LEU A 300 25.01 -16.15 -1.43
CA LEU A 300 24.95 -16.99 -2.64
C LEU A 300 26.19 -16.91 -3.54
N GLY A 301 27.04 -15.89 -3.34
CA GLY A 301 28.28 -15.69 -4.09
C GLY A 301 28.19 -14.62 -5.18
N THR A 302 27.10 -13.86 -5.22
CA THR A 302 26.88 -12.80 -6.20
C THR A 302 26.85 -11.44 -5.50
N ARG A 303 27.64 -10.49 -5.97
CA ARG A 303 27.70 -9.11 -5.43
C ARG A 303 27.54 -8.11 -6.56
N ASP A 304 27.36 -6.85 -6.20
CA ASP A 304 27.31 -5.73 -7.16
C ASP A 304 26.14 -5.82 -8.16
N VAL A 305 25.02 -6.43 -7.73
CA VAL A 305 23.75 -6.43 -8.46
C VAL A 305 23.00 -5.15 -8.15
N ASN A 306 22.41 -4.51 -9.16
CA ASN A 306 21.59 -3.32 -8.95
C ASN A 306 20.25 -3.74 -8.33
N ALA A 307 19.91 -3.19 -7.17
CA ALA A 307 18.64 -3.45 -6.50
C ALA A 307 17.92 -2.11 -6.23
N VAL A 308 16.71 -1.95 -6.76
CA VAL A 308 15.97 -0.68 -6.71
C VAL A 308 14.52 -0.92 -6.34
N GLN A 309 13.93 0.01 -5.57
CA GLN A 309 12.49 -0.03 -5.28
C GLN A 309 11.74 0.49 -6.51
N LEU A 310 10.64 -0.17 -6.90
CA LEU A 310 9.87 0.22 -8.08
C LEU A 310 9.55 1.72 -8.14
N SER A 311 9.13 2.31 -7.02
CA SER A 311 8.80 3.75 -6.93
C SER A 311 9.98 4.70 -7.15
N ARG A 312 11.22 4.22 -7.04
CA ARG A 312 12.46 5.00 -7.24
C ARG A 312 13.10 4.73 -8.59
N MET A 313 12.43 3.99 -9.48
CA MET A 313 12.96 3.65 -10.80
C MET A 313 12.99 4.86 -11.75
N TRP A 314 12.10 5.84 -11.52
CA TRP A 314 11.99 7.05 -12.34
C TRP A 314 12.57 8.26 -11.62
N ASP A 315 13.23 9.14 -12.36
CA ASP A 315 13.92 10.30 -11.82
C ASP A 315 12.94 11.41 -11.42
N GLY A 316 12.92 11.75 -10.13
CA GLY A 316 12.20 12.91 -9.59
C GLY A 316 11.55 12.63 -8.25
N GLU A 317 11.30 13.70 -7.49
CA GLU A 317 10.55 13.59 -6.24
C GLU A 317 9.05 13.46 -6.53
N VAL A 318 8.37 12.62 -5.76
CA VAL A 318 6.91 12.48 -5.81
C VAL A 318 6.32 13.51 -4.87
N LEU A 319 5.75 14.57 -5.44
CA LEU A 319 5.24 15.74 -4.70
C LEU A 319 3.71 15.80 -4.67
N GLY A 320 3.04 15.04 -5.52
CA GLY A 320 1.58 14.99 -5.63
C GLY A 320 0.98 13.63 -5.33
N THR A 321 -0.34 13.60 -5.20
CA THR A 321 -1.15 12.38 -5.14
C THR A 321 -2.22 12.41 -6.23
N ASP A 322 -2.45 11.28 -6.88
CA ASP A 322 -3.50 11.15 -7.89
C ASP A 322 -4.80 10.69 -7.27
N THR A 323 -5.91 11.13 -7.86
CA THR A 323 -7.21 10.48 -7.63
C THR A 323 -7.17 9.06 -8.20
N PRO A 324 -7.98 8.11 -7.70
CA PRO A 324 -8.02 6.76 -8.22
C PRO A 324 -8.26 6.69 -9.74
N GLN A 325 -9.15 7.55 -10.26
CA GLN A 325 -9.45 7.63 -11.69
C GLN A 325 -8.28 8.20 -12.49
N ALA A 326 -7.65 9.29 -12.05
CA ALA A 326 -6.47 9.85 -12.73
C ALA A 326 -5.34 8.81 -12.80
N ARG A 327 -5.08 8.11 -11.69
CA ARG A 327 -4.07 7.05 -11.60
C ARG A 327 -4.36 5.91 -12.58
N LEU A 328 -5.61 5.46 -12.67
CA LEU A 328 -6.01 4.42 -13.63
C LEU A 328 -5.70 4.83 -15.07
N VAL A 329 -6.06 6.06 -15.46
CA VAL A 329 -5.86 6.57 -16.81
C VAL A 329 -4.38 6.78 -17.13
N LYS A 330 -3.61 7.45 -16.26
CA LYS A 330 -2.18 7.73 -16.45
C LYS A 330 -1.32 6.46 -16.53
N SER A 331 -1.78 5.39 -15.90
CA SER A 331 -1.03 4.14 -15.82
C SER A 331 -1.43 3.11 -16.89
N ASP A 332 -2.54 3.34 -17.59
CA ASP A 332 -3.00 2.51 -18.70
C ASP A 332 -2.17 2.74 -19.98
N GLU A 333 -2.00 1.70 -20.80
CA GLU A 333 -1.23 1.80 -22.04
C GLU A 333 -1.81 2.81 -23.05
N ARG A 334 -3.12 3.03 -23.05
CA ARG A 334 -3.79 3.99 -23.95
C ARG A 334 -3.18 5.39 -23.85
N ILE A 335 -2.69 5.79 -22.68
CA ILE A 335 -2.06 7.12 -22.50
C ILE A 335 -0.84 7.29 -23.39
N ALA A 336 -0.09 6.22 -23.70
CA ALA A 336 1.07 6.31 -24.59
C ALA A 336 0.70 6.82 -25.99
N ALA A 337 -0.49 6.47 -26.49
CA ALA A 337 -1.01 6.99 -27.75
C ALA A 337 -1.35 8.49 -27.65
N VAL A 338 -1.94 8.92 -26.53
CA VAL A 338 -2.23 10.34 -26.24
C VAL A 338 -0.94 11.14 -26.14
N LEU A 339 0.07 10.64 -25.43
CA LEU A 339 1.39 11.28 -25.30
C LEU A 339 2.10 11.39 -26.65
N ARG A 340 2.02 10.34 -27.49
CA ARG A 340 2.53 10.39 -28.86
C ARG A 340 1.83 11.47 -29.68
N ARG A 341 0.49 11.51 -29.68
CA ARG A 341 -0.29 12.54 -30.38
C ARG A 341 0.02 13.95 -29.86
N ARG A 342 0.21 14.10 -28.55
CA ARG A 342 0.67 15.36 -27.93
C ARG A 342 1.99 15.83 -28.52
N VAL A 343 2.97 14.95 -28.66
CA VAL A 343 4.27 15.29 -29.27
C VAL A 343 4.09 15.64 -30.76
N GLU A 344 3.29 14.88 -31.51
CA GLU A 344 3.03 15.19 -32.93
C GLU A 344 2.27 16.52 -33.14
N HIS A 345 1.43 16.93 -32.18
CA HIS A 345 0.63 18.16 -32.24
C HIS A 345 1.48 19.44 -32.17
N ASP A 346 2.72 19.36 -31.67
CA ASP A 346 3.62 20.52 -31.64
C ASP A 346 4.09 20.94 -33.04
N CYS A 347 4.11 20.02 -34.01
CA CYS A 347 4.42 20.36 -35.40
C CYS A 347 3.21 21.04 -36.06
N ARG A 348 3.37 22.32 -36.43
CA ARG A 348 2.30 23.19 -36.95
C ARG A 348 2.67 23.76 -38.32
N PRO A 349 2.45 23.00 -39.41
CA PRO A 349 2.73 23.44 -40.78
C PRO A 349 2.03 24.76 -41.16
N GLU A 350 0.85 25.04 -40.60
CA GLU A 350 0.06 26.24 -40.84
C GLU A 350 0.75 27.54 -40.41
N VAL A 351 1.66 27.48 -39.43
CA VAL A 351 2.45 28.64 -38.96
C VAL A 351 3.46 29.11 -40.03
N LEU A 352 3.74 28.28 -41.04
CA LEU A 352 4.58 28.65 -42.16
C LEU A 352 4.04 29.88 -42.90
N ASP A 353 2.73 30.07 -42.95
CA ASP A 353 2.08 31.15 -43.68
C ASP A 353 2.55 32.52 -43.16
N ASP A 354 2.63 32.67 -41.83
CA ASP A 354 3.13 33.87 -41.12
C ASP A 354 4.62 34.15 -41.34
N LEU A 355 5.36 33.18 -41.89
CA LEU A 355 6.81 33.24 -42.08
C LEU A 355 7.22 33.44 -43.53
N THR A 356 6.27 33.36 -44.45
CA THR A 356 6.49 33.63 -45.87
C THR A 356 6.39 35.12 -46.17
N THR A 357 7.12 35.56 -47.20
CA THR A 357 6.99 36.91 -47.76
C THR A 357 6.11 36.85 -48.99
N ALA A 358 5.33 37.91 -49.22
CA ALA A 358 4.45 38.05 -50.37
C ALA A 358 5.20 37.81 -51.72
N PRO A 359 4.48 37.39 -52.77
CA PRO A 359 5.02 37.18 -54.10
C PRO A 359 5.72 38.44 -54.62
N SER A 360 6.85 38.28 -55.32
CA SER A 360 7.54 39.42 -55.95
C SER A 360 6.97 39.77 -57.32
N PHE A 361 6.30 38.82 -57.97
CA PHE A 361 5.63 38.98 -59.27
C PHE A 361 4.23 38.35 -59.23
N GLU A 362 3.35 38.82 -60.11
CA GLU A 362 1.99 38.30 -60.25
C GLU A 362 2.05 36.85 -60.78
N GLY A 363 1.65 35.88 -59.94
CA GLY A 363 1.73 34.44 -60.22
C GLY A 363 2.78 33.66 -59.43
N ASP A 364 3.67 34.32 -58.69
CA ASP A 364 4.64 33.64 -57.81
C ASP A 364 4.00 33.12 -56.51
N GLU A 365 4.50 32.00 -55.98
CA GLU A 365 4.10 31.49 -54.67
C GLU A 365 4.78 32.30 -53.54
N PRO A 366 4.10 32.51 -52.38
CA PRO A 366 4.76 33.00 -51.17
C PRO A 366 6.01 32.18 -50.83
N ALA A 367 7.08 32.87 -50.42
CA ALA A 367 8.39 32.23 -50.23
C ALA A 367 9.03 32.61 -48.90
N VAL A 368 9.77 31.66 -48.32
CA VAL A 368 10.66 31.92 -47.19
C VAL A 368 11.92 32.57 -47.73
N VAL A 369 12.29 33.72 -47.15
CA VAL A 369 13.44 34.52 -47.58
C VAL A 369 14.56 34.40 -46.54
N VAL A 370 15.72 33.91 -46.99
CA VAL A 370 16.92 33.73 -46.15
C VAL A 370 18.10 34.47 -46.77
N THR A 371 18.79 35.28 -45.99
CA THR A 371 19.98 36.01 -46.44
C THR A 371 21.24 35.28 -45.97
N ALA A 372 22.12 34.93 -46.91
CA ALA A 372 23.41 34.29 -46.67
C ALA A 372 24.54 35.21 -47.18
N GLY A 373 25.23 35.89 -46.26
CA GLY A 373 26.18 36.94 -46.61
C GLY A 373 25.50 38.11 -47.34
N SER A 374 25.86 38.32 -48.60
CA SER A 374 25.25 39.36 -49.47
C SER A 374 24.17 38.81 -50.42
N THR A 375 23.86 37.52 -50.36
CA THR A 375 22.94 36.85 -51.29
C THR A 375 21.61 36.58 -50.59
N THR A 376 20.50 36.91 -51.24
CA THR A 376 19.15 36.61 -50.74
C THR A 376 18.60 35.41 -51.49
N LEU A 377 18.24 34.36 -50.76
CA LEU A 377 17.68 33.12 -51.26
C LEU A 377 16.17 33.15 -51.01
N ARG A 378 15.38 32.75 -52.02
CA ARG A 378 13.92 32.64 -51.93
C ARG A 378 13.53 31.18 -52.14
N VAL A 379 12.88 30.58 -51.16
CA VAL A 379 12.40 29.19 -51.23
C VAL A 379 10.88 29.19 -51.22
N PRO A 380 10.20 28.68 -52.27
CA PRO A 380 8.73 28.61 -52.32
C PRO A 380 8.14 27.79 -51.16
N ARG A 381 6.98 28.20 -50.66
CA ARG A 381 6.28 27.54 -49.55
C ARG A 381 6.04 26.05 -49.80
N SER A 382 5.54 25.67 -50.98
CA SER A 382 5.30 24.28 -51.38
C SER A 382 6.55 23.41 -51.23
N ARG A 383 7.73 23.97 -51.52
CA ARG A 383 9.00 23.24 -51.39
C ARG A 383 9.38 23.03 -49.92
N VAL A 384 9.17 24.04 -49.07
CA VAL A 384 9.38 23.90 -47.62
C VAL A 384 8.43 22.87 -47.01
N LEU A 385 7.15 22.88 -47.41
CA LEU A 385 6.17 21.90 -46.96
C LEU A 385 6.52 20.48 -47.39
N ALA A 386 6.98 20.28 -48.63
CA ALA A 386 7.41 18.96 -49.08
C ALA A 386 8.57 18.39 -48.23
N LEU A 387 9.54 19.24 -47.86
CA LEU A 387 10.63 18.83 -46.97
C LEU A 387 10.13 18.57 -45.54
N LEU A 388 9.15 19.35 -45.07
CA LEU A 388 8.53 19.18 -43.76
C LEU A 388 7.81 17.83 -43.69
N ASP A 389 7.00 17.50 -44.69
CA ASP A 389 6.29 16.23 -44.79
C ASP A 389 7.26 15.05 -44.90
N GLU A 390 8.32 15.16 -45.71
CA GLU A 390 9.36 14.12 -45.82
C GLU A 390 9.99 13.82 -44.44
N ALA A 391 10.32 14.86 -43.69
CA ALA A 391 10.90 14.71 -42.36
C ALA A 391 9.88 14.20 -41.32
N ARG A 392 8.61 14.63 -41.42
CA ARG A 392 7.53 14.28 -40.49
C ARG A 392 7.12 12.83 -40.60
N TYR A 393 6.97 12.31 -41.81
CA TYR A 393 6.60 10.91 -42.03
C TYR A 393 7.79 9.95 -42.05
N GLY A 394 9.02 10.45 -41.84
CA GLY A 394 10.20 9.62 -41.68
C GLY A 394 10.22 8.90 -40.32
N ASP A 395 11.03 7.85 -40.22
CA ASP A 395 11.22 7.12 -38.97
C ASP A 395 12.08 7.91 -37.97
N GLY A 396 11.83 7.67 -36.68
CA GLY A 396 12.67 8.11 -35.58
C GLY A 396 12.00 9.07 -34.59
N PRO A 397 12.70 9.42 -33.49
CA PRO A 397 12.21 10.33 -32.46
C PRO A 397 11.96 11.73 -33.00
N TYR A 398 11.12 12.49 -32.29
CA TYR A 398 10.71 13.83 -32.70
C TYR A 398 11.88 14.78 -32.98
N ARG A 399 12.88 14.86 -32.09
CA ARG A 399 14.05 15.73 -32.28
C ARG A 399 14.90 15.31 -33.47
N GLN A 400 15.02 14.00 -33.73
CA GLN A 400 15.75 13.50 -34.88
C GLN A 400 15.04 13.88 -36.20
N ARG A 401 13.70 13.74 -36.25
CA ARG A 401 12.89 14.16 -37.40
C ARG A 401 12.96 15.68 -37.63
N ARG A 402 12.86 16.48 -36.56
CA ARG A 402 13.07 17.94 -36.60
C ARG A 402 14.46 18.32 -37.12
N GLU A 403 15.49 17.62 -36.65
CA GLU A 403 16.87 17.82 -37.08
C GLU A 403 17.07 17.45 -38.56
N ARG A 404 16.42 16.37 -39.02
CA ARG A 404 16.39 15.99 -40.42
C ARG A 404 15.75 17.08 -41.29
N PHE A 405 14.61 17.65 -40.87
CA PHE A 405 13.99 18.79 -41.56
C PHE A 405 14.95 19.98 -41.67
N ARG A 406 15.62 20.34 -40.57
CA ARG A 406 16.64 21.41 -40.57
C ARG A 406 17.74 21.14 -41.59
N ASN A 407 18.29 19.92 -41.61
CA ASN A 407 19.34 19.54 -42.53
C ASN A 407 18.88 19.58 -44.00
N LEU A 408 17.71 19.01 -44.30
CA LEU A 408 17.11 19.05 -45.63
C LEU A 408 16.89 20.48 -46.12
N PHE A 409 16.41 21.38 -45.25
CA PHE A 409 16.20 22.78 -45.59
C PHE A 409 17.52 23.54 -45.82
N VAL A 410 18.54 23.30 -45.00
CA VAL A 410 19.88 23.88 -45.21
C VAL A 410 20.50 23.37 -46.51
N ASP A 411 20.35 22.09 -46.82
CA ASP A 411 20.86 21.51 -48.06
C ASP A 411 20.17 22.10 -49.30
N LEU A 412 18.85 22.38 -49.22
CA LEU A 412 18.14 23.13 -50.25
C LEU A 412 18.69 24.56 -50.39
N LEU A 413 18.92 25.27 -49.29
CA LEU A 413 19.50 26.63 -49.33
C LEU A 413 20.92 26.63 -49.93
N LEU A 414 21.72 25.59 -49.66
CA LEU A 414 23.04 25.42 -50.27
C LEU A 414 22.94 25.19 -51.79
N GLN A 415 21.95 24.40 -52.24
CA GLN A 415 21.68 24.20 -53.68
C GLN A 415 21.28 25.52 -54.36
N GLU A 416 20.36 26.28 -53.77
CA GLU A 416 19.95 27.61 -54.27
C GLU A 416 21.13 28.60 -54.30
N LEU A 417 21.97 28.59 -53.25
CA LEU A 417 23.16 29.43 -53.21
C LEU A 417 24.19 29.04 -54.27
N ALA A 418 24.38 27.74 -54.53
CA ALA A 418 25.28 27.25 -55.56
C ALA A 418 24.79 27.63 -56.96
N ALA A 419 23.48 27.65 -57.20
CA ALA A 419 22.89 28.09 -58.45
C ALA A 419 23.10 29.59 -58.72
N ILE A 420 22.95 30.43 -57.69
CA ILE A 420 23.09 31.90 -57.81
C ILE A 420 24.55 32.35 -57.75
N ALA A 421 25.38 31.68 -56.93
CA ALA A 421 26.77 32.05 -56.66
C ALA A 421 27.70 30.82 -56.57
N PRO A 422 28.08 30.19 -57.71
CA PRO A 422 28.80 28.91 -57.75
C PRO A 422 30.13 28.90 -56.99
N ARG A 423 30.84 30.04 -56.93
CA ARG A 423 32.13 30.17 -56.24
C ARG A 423 32.02 30.19 -54.71
N ARG A 424 30.83 30.46 -54.16
CA ARG A 424 30.58 30.44 -52.70
C ARG A 424 30.01 29.10 -52.23
N GLY A 425 29.40 28.28 -53.08
CA GLY A 425 28.79 27.00 -52.66
C GLY A 425 29.74 25.91 -52.13
N GLN A 426 31.07 26.06 -52.24
CA GLN A 426 32.04 25.00 -51.94
C GLN A 426 32.75 25.12 -50.57
N GLY A 427 32.45 26.14 -49.76
CA GLY A 427 33.10 26.35 -48.46
C GLY A 427 32.38 25.66 -47.29
N GLY A 428 33.06 24.76 -46.57
CA GLY A 428 32.50 24.06 -45.40
C GLY A 428 32.08 24.96 -44.22
N THR A 429 32.43 26.25 -44.24
CA THR A 429 31.98 27.25 -43.25
C THR A 429 30.56 27.75 -43.51
N ILE A 430 30.09 27.76 -44.77
CA ILE A 430 28.80 28.36 -45.16
C ILE A 430 27.61 27.53 -44.69
N ARG A 431 27.76 26.20 -44.64
CA ARG A 431 26.73 25.33 -44.04
C ARG A 431 26.47 25.72 -42.58
N ARG A 432 27.53 25.91 -41.78
CA ARG A 432 27.40 26.36 -40.38
C ARG A 432 26.79 27.75 -40.26
N ASP A 433 27.09 28.66 -41.19
CA ASP A 433 26.51 30.00 -41.21
C ASP A 433 25.00 29.97 -41.51
N LEU A 434 24.56 29.06 -42.38
CA LEU A 434 23.14 28.82 -42.67
C LEU A 434 22.43 28.12 -41.50
N GLU A 435 23.07 27.14 -40.86
CA GLU A 435 22.54 26.45 -39.68
C GLU A 435 22.30 27.42 -38.51
N ARG A 436 23.17 28.43 -38.34
CA ARG A 436 23.07 29.49 -37.32
C ARG A 436 22.30 30.72 -37.78
N ASN A 437 21.66 30.67 -38.95
CA ASN A 437 20.95 31.81 -39.48
C ASN A 437 19.65 32.03 -38.69
N ARG A 438 19.46 33.24 -38.15
CA ARG A 438 18.28 33.60 -37.34
C ARG A 438 16.94 33.33 -38.04
N ARG A 439 16.87 33.43 -39.38
CA ARG A 439 15.63 33.14 -40.14
C ARG A 439 15.37 31.64 -40.23
N VAL A 440 16.41 30.83 -40.40
CA VAL A 440 16.34 29.36 -40.39
C VAL A 440 15.95 28.87 -39.00
N GLU A 441 16.63 29.35 -37.95
CA GLU A 441 16.30 29.01 -36.56
C GLU A 441 14.86 29.40 -36.21
N ARG A 442 14.44 30.62 -36.56
CA ARG A 442 13.06 31.09 -36.32
C ARG A 442 12.03 30.25 -37.09
N LEU A 443 12.34 29.81 -38.31
CA LEU A 443 11.47 28.95 -39.10
C LEU A 443 11.27 27.61 -38.40
N VAL A 444 12.37 26.94 -38.07
CA VAL A 444 12.34 25.62 -37.43
C VAL A 444 11.66 25.71 -36.06
N GLU A 445 11.94 26.73 -35.26
CA GLU A 445 11.37 26.86 -33.91
C GLU A 445 9.87 27.19 -33.90
N ARG A 446 9.38 27.94 -34.88
CA ARG A 446 7.95 28.30 -34.96
C ARG A 446 7.10 27.21 -35.62
N VAL A 447 7.62 26.56 -36.66
CA VAL A 447 6.89 25.50 -37.37
C VAL A 447 6.97 24.18 -36.60
N TRP A 448 8.09 23.92 -35.93
CA TRP A 448 8.37 22.65 -35.28
C TRP A 448 9.10 22.84 -33.93
N PRO A 449 8.43 23.45 -32.92
CA PRO A 449 8.98 23.64 -31.58
C PRO A 449 9.35 22.31 -30.91
N SER A 450 10.32 22.32 -30.00
CA SER A 450 10.73 21.12 -29.25
C SER A 450 10.66 21.36 -27.74
N PRO A 451 9.47 21.27 -27.11
CA PRO A 451 9.37 21.38 -25.66
C PRO A 451 10.11 20.23 -24.96
N GLY A 452 10.46 20.43 -23.69
CA GLY A 452 10.91 19.35 -22.82
C GLY A 452 9.75 18.45 -22.40
N ALA A 453 10.03 17.21 -22.00
CA ALA A 453 9.02 16.23 -21.61
C ALA A 453 8.08 16.76 -20.49
N ARG A 454 8.62 17.40 -19.45
CA ARG A 454 7.83 18.03 -18.38
C ARG A 454 6.87 19.10 -18.90
N GLU A 455 7.32 19.94 -19.84
CA GLU A 455 6.51 21.01 -20.41
C GLU A 455 5.41 20.45 -21.34
N ALA A 456 5.73 19.41 -22.11
CA ALA A 456 4.76 18.72 -22.94
C ALA A 456 3.62 18.12 -22.11
N LEU A 457 3.95 17.46 -20.97
CA LEU A 457 2.94 16.92 -20.07
C LEU A 457 2.14 18.01 -19.36
N ARG A 458 2.82 19.05 -18.84
CA ARG A 458 2.18 20.17 -18.14
C ARG A 458 1.15 20.89 -19.02
N SER A 459 1.53 21.20 -20.26
CA SER A 459 0.62 21.84 -21.22
C SER A 459 -0.54 20.94 -21.64
N LEU A 460 -0.34 19.62 -21.68
CA LEU A 460 -1.40 18.66 -21.97
C LEU A 460 -2.48 18.64 -20.87
N TYR A 461 -2.09 18.65 -19.59
CA TYR A 461 -3.04 18.62 -18.47
C TYR A 461 -3.69 19.97 -18.17
N ASP A 462 -3.05 21.08 -18.53
CA ASP A 462 -3.55 22.44 -18.29
C ASP A 462 -4.59 22.90 -19.33
N SER A 463 -4.58 22.35 -20.56
CA SER A 463 -5.49 22.76 -21.64
C SER A 463 -6.52 21.66 -21.96
N PRO A 464 -7.80 21.86 -21.61
CA PRO A 464 -8.88 20.94 -21.98
C PRO A 464 -8.99 20.72 -23.50
N GLU A 465 -8.74 21.76 -24.30
CA GLU A 465 -8.80 21.67 -25.77
C GLU A 465 -7.70 20.80 -26.33
N LEU A 466 -6.47 20.98 -25.83
CA LEU A 466 -5.33 20.18 -26.26
C LEU A 466 -5.50 18.71 -25.84
N LEU A 467 -5.98 18.49 -24.61
CA LEU A 467 -6.25 17.15 -24.11
C LEU A 467 -7.29 16.44 -24.97
N ARG A 468 -8.41 17.10 -25.29
CA ARG A 468 -9.45 16.57 -26.16
C ARG A 468 -8.93 16.20 -27.55
N ALA A 469 -8.15 17.08 -28.17
CA ALA A 469 -7.57 16.83 -29.48
C ALA A 469 -6.58 15.64 -29.48
N CYS A 470 -5.79 15.49 -28.41
CA CYS A 470 -4.84 14.38 -28.29
C CYS A 470 -5.53 13.07 -27.90
N ALA A 471 -6.58 13.14 -27.11
CA ALA A 471 -7.29 11.98 -26.55
C ALA A 471 -8.45 11.47 -27.41
N GLU A 472 -8.74 12.12 -28.55
CA GLU A 472 -9.87 11.79 -29.43
C GLU A 472 -9.93 10.28 -29.78
N GLY A 473 -11.03 9.62 -29.43
CA GLY A 473 -11.24 8.18 -29.66
C GLY A 473 -10.34 7.26 -28.84
N VAL A 474 -9.64 7.77 -27.81
CA VAL A 474 -8.76 7.00 -26.92
C VAL A 474 -9.23 7.09 -25.46
N LEU A 475 -9.54 8.30 -24.97
CA LEU A 475 -10.08 8.54 -23.63
C LEU A 475 -11.46 9.18 -23.72
N ASP A 476 -12.34 8.83 -22.78
CA ASP A 476 -13.65 9.47 -22.64
C ASP A 476 -13.56 10.83 -21.90
N ASP A 477 -14.68 11.55 -21.81
CA ASP A 477 -14.72 12.89 -21.21
C ASP A 477 -14.48 12.88 -19.69
N ASP A 478 -14.86 11.81 -18.99
CA ASP A 478 -14.65 11.66 -17.55
C ASP A 478 -13.16 11.37 -17.26
N GLU A 479 -12.54 10.51 -18.06
CA GLU A 479 -11.10 10.22 -18.05
C GLU A 479 -10.28 11.48 -18.35
N GLN A 480 -10.68 12.28 -19.35
CA GLN A 480 -10.04 13.57 -19.66
C GLN A 480 -10.17 14.55 -18.49
N THR A 481 -11.35 14.65 -17.89
CA THR A 481 -11.60 15.51 -16.74
C THR A 481 -10.74 15.09 -15.53
N ALA A 482 -10.53 13.79 -15.32
CA ALA A 482 -9.68 13.27 -14.25
C ALA A 482 -8.19 13.62 -14.43
N LEU A 483 -7.72 13.79 -15.67
CA LEU A 483 -6.34 14.20 -15.96
C LEU A 483 -6.12 15.71 -15.87
N HIS A 484 -7.17 16.51 -16.04
CA HIS A 484 -7.06 17.96 -16.10
C HIS A 484 -6.54 18.54 -14.77
N ARG A 485 -5.46 19.32 -14.84
CA ARG A 485 -4.80 19.93 -13.68
C ARG A 485 -4.29 21.32 -14.02
N PRO A 486 -4.57 22.34 -13.19
CA PRO A 486 -4.03 23.68 -13.41
C PRO A 486 -2.51 23.69 -13.30
N ARG A 487 -1.87 24.44 -14.20
CA ARG A 487 -0.42 24.59 -14.28
C ARG A 487 0.17 25.35 -13.08
N ALA A 488 1.25 24.81 -12.50
CA ALA A 488 2.06 25.53 -11.53
C ALA A 488 2.97 26.57 -12.22
N ALA A 489 3.46 27.55 -11.44
CA ALA A 489 4.29 28.65 -11.94
C ALA A 489 5.55 28.16 -12.69
N THR A 490 6.22 27.13 -12.15
CA THR A 490 7.38 26.48 -12.77
C THR A 490 7.14 24.97 -12.89
N ALA A 491 7.83 24.32 -13.82
CA ALA A 491 7.69 22.87 -14.03
C ALA A 491 8.18 22.05 -12.82
N ASP A 492 9.08 22.59 -11.99
CA ASP A 492 9.57 21.88 -10.79
C ASP A 492 8.64 22.08 -9.58
N ALA A 493 7.75 23.07 -9.63
CA ALA A 493 6.74 23.30 -8.60
C ALA A 493 5.44 22.52 -8.86
N ASP A 494 5.32 21.85 -10.02
CA ASP A 494 4.18 20.98 -10.30
C ASP A 494 4.18 19.79 -9.33
N PRO A 495 3.01 19.40 -8.78
CA PRO A 495 2.89 18.27 -7.87
C PRO A 495 2.93 16.96 -8.66
N TRP A 496 4.11 16.61 -9.18
CA TRP A 496 4.31 15.40 -9.98
C TRP A 496 4.06 14.15 -9.14
N THR A 497 3.25 13.25 -9.69
CA THR A 497 2.96 11.94 -9.12
C THR A 497 3.92 10.88 -9.68
N LEU A 498 3.91 9.67 -9.10
CA LEU A 498 4.70 8.57 -9.64
C LEU A 498 4.32 8.25 -11.08
N ASP A 499 3.02 8.16 -11.38
CA ASP A 499 2.52 7.83 -12.72
C ASP A 499 2.80 8.96 -13.73
N ASP A 500 2.90 10.22 -13.28
CA ASP A 500 3.41 11.32 -14.11
C ASP A 500 4.87 11.12 -14.50
N HIS A 501 5.74 10.68 -13.59
CA HIS A 501 7.15 10.42 -13.91
C HIS A 501 7.31 9.32 -14.96
N VAL A 502 6.44 8.30 -14.94
CA VAL A 502 6.38 7.27 -16.00
C VAL A 502 5.99 7.91 -17.34
N CYS A 503 4.99 8.80 -17.36
CA CYS A 503 4.57 9.52 -18.55
C CYS A 503 5.66 10.49 -19.07
N ILE A 504 6.39 11.15 -18.17
CA ILE A 504 7.51 12.03 -18.50
C ILE A 504 8.65 11.24 -19.16
N GLU A 505 8.95 10.03 -18.67
CA GLU A 505 9.94 9.16 -19.32
C GLU A 505 9.47 8.72 -20.72
N GLU A 506 8.19 8.36 -20.89
CA GLU A 506 7.62 8.03 -22.21
C GLU A 506 7.75 9.22 -23.18
N LEU A 507 7.41 10.43 -22.73
CA LEU A 507 7.57 11.65 -23.52
C LEU A 507 9.04 11.94 -23.83
N GLY A 508 9.94 11.73 -22.86
CA GLY A 508 11.38 11.83 -23.05
C GLY A 508 11.86 10.94 -24.19
N TYR A 509 11.45 9.66 -24.17
CA TYR A 509 11.75 8.70 -25.23
C TYR A 509 11.16 9.12 -26.59
N LEU A 510 9.90 9.56 -26.64
CA LEU A 510 9.27 10.01 -27.90
C LEU A 510 9.96 11.26 -28.47
N ILE A 511 10.44 12.16 -27.61
CA ILE A 511 11.05 13.42 -27.99
C ILE A 511 12.51 13.23 -28.40
N THR A 512 13.33 12.63 -27.54
CA THR A 512 14.79 12.54 -27.71
C THR A 512 15.25 11.20 -28.28
N GLY A 513 14.47 10.13 -28.09
CA GLY A 513 14.89 8.76 -28.37
C GLY A 513 15.85 8.18 -27.33
N GLU A 514 16.19 8.95 -26.30
CA GLU A 514 17.09 8.49 -25.24
C GLU A 514 16.34 7.47 -24.39
N THR A 515 16.97 6.30 -24.19
CA THR A 515 16.49 5.29 -23.26
C THR A 515 17.35 5.33 -22.01
N PRO A 516 16.79 5.06 -20.82
CA PRO A 516 17.57 4.86 -19.61
C PRO A 516 18.58 3.69 -19.75
N SER A 517 19.45 3.55 -18.76
CA SER A 517 20.42 2.44 -18.67
C SER A 517 19.75 1.09 -18.91
N ARG A 518 20.37 0.29 -19.78
CA ARG A 518 19.86 -1.03 -20.16
C ARG A 518 20.55 -2.12 -19.35
N TYR A 519 19.76 -3.12 -18.96
CA TYR A 519 20.18 -4.27 -18.19
C TYR A 519 20.02 -5.54 -19.02
N GLY A 520 20.99 -6.46 -18.91
CA GLY A 520 20.93 -7.75 -19.58
C GLY A 520 19.85 -8.67 -19.01
N HIS A 521 19.62 -8.60 -17.69
CA HIS A 521 18.55 -9.33 -17.01
C HIS A 521 17.83 -8.46 -15.99
N ILE A 522 16.49 -8.54 -15.97
CA ILE A 522 15.67 -7.83 -14.97
C ILE A 522 14.84 -8.83 -14.18
N VAL A 523 14.93 -8.79 -12.85
CA VAL A 523 14.04 -9.50 -11.93
C VAL A 523 13.04 -8.51 -11.37
N VAL A 524 11.75 -8.83 -11.43
CA VAL A 524 10.70 -7.99 -10.85
C VAL A 524 9.88 -8.82 -9.89
N ASP A 525 9.91 -8.46 -8.61
CA ASP A 525 9.07 -9.09 -7.58
C ASP A 525 7.75 -8.32 -7.40
N GLU A 526 6.71 -9.03 -6.95
CA GLU A 526 5.33 -8.52 -6.83
C GLU A 526 4.78 -7.89 -8.13
N ALA A 527 5.15 -8.49 -9.28
CA ALA A 527 4.88 -7.94 -10.61
C ALA A 527 3.39 -7.80 -10.96
N GLN A 528 2.50 -8.44 -10.20
CA GLN A 528 1.05 -8.29 -10.39
C GLN A 528 0.54 -6.88 -10.06
N ASP A 529 1.35 -6.03 -9.43
CA ASP A 529 1.01 -4.63 -9.19
C ASP A 529 1.60 -3.67 -10.24
N LEU A 530 2.37 -4.19 -11.19
CA LEU A 530 2.89 -3.38 -12.29
C LEU A 530 1.73 -2.83 -13.13
N THR A 531 1.81 -1.54 -13.41
CA THR A 531 0.89 -0.92 -14.35
C THR A 531 1.36 -1.13 -15.80
N PRO A 532 0.45 -1.11 -16.79
CA PRO A 532 0.82 -1.23 -18.20
C PRO A 532 1.92 -0.24 -18.63
N MET A 533 1.85 1.03 -18.22
CA MET A 533 2.88 2.02 -18.53
C MET A 533 4.22 1.72 -17.85
N GLN A 534 4.21 1.21 -16.62
CA GLN A 534 5.43 0.77 -15.95
C GLN A 534 6.06 -0.44 -16.66
N ALA A 535 5.26 -1.42 -17.09
CA ALA A 535 5.74 -2.56 -17.87
C ALA A 535 6.43 -2.11 -19.18
N ARG A 536 5.84 -1.14 -19.90
CA ARG A 536 6.46 -0.53 -21.10
C ARG A 536 7.80 0.15 -20.79
N ALA A 537 7.89 0.86 -19.68
CA ALA A 537 9.13 1.49 -19.22
C ALA A 537 10.20 0.43 -18.87
N LEU A 538 9.82 -0.65 -18.18
CA LEU A 538 10.72 -1.75 -17.85
C LEU A 538 11.24 -2.48 -19.10
N ARG A 539 10.39 -2.68 -20.12
CA ARG A 539 10.82 -3.24 -21.41
C ARG A 539 11.93 -2.41 -22.04
N ARG A 540 11.83 -1.07 -22.04
CA ARG A 540 12.88 -0.18 -22.57
C ARG A 540 14.21 -0.26 -21.82
N ARG A 541 14.18 -0.65 -20.55
CA ARG A 541 15.37 -0.87 -19.70
C ARG A 541 15.97 -2.26 -19.91
N CYS A 542 15.30 -3.16 -20.60
CA CYS A 542 15.89 -4.43 -20.98
C CYS A 542 16.77 -4.25 -22.23
N ALA A 543 17.97 -4.83 -22.20
CA ALA A 543 18.85 -4.85 -23.36
C ALA A 543 18.21 -5.63 -24.53
N VAL A 544 18.70 -5.38 -25.74
CA VAL A 544 18.29 -6.16 -26.91
C VAL A 544 18.73 -7.61 -26.71
N GLY A 545 17.79 -8.56 -26.78
CA GLY A 545 18.05 -9.96 -26.43
C GLY A 545 18.24 -10.21 -24.93
N GLY A 546 17.96 -9.22 -24.08
CA GLY A 546 17.92 -9.38 -22.63
C GLY A 546 16.69 -10.15 -22.17
N SER A 547 16.75 -10.69 -20.96
CA SER A 547 15.72 -11.56 -20.38
C SER A 547 15.11 -10.97 -19.11
N MET A 548 14.00 -11.54 -18.67
CA MET A 548 13.33 -11.10 -17.44
C MET A 548 12.84 -12.28 -16.61
N THR A 549 12.90 -12.13 -15.28
CA THR A 549 12.25 -13.04 -14.34
C THR A 549 11.19 -12.26 -13.57
N VAL A 550 9.93 -12.46 -13.95
CA VAL A 550 8.76 -11.76 -13.42
C VAL A 550 8.14 -12.65 -12.36
N LEU A 551 8.16 -12.22 -11.10
CA LEU A 551 7.67 -13.00 -9.96
C LEU A 551 6.40 -12.35 -9.44
N GLY A 552 5.36 -13.15 -9.18
CA GLY A 552 4.14 -12.59 -8.64
C GLY A 552 3.09 -13.60 -8.23
N ASP A 553 2.01 -13.06 -7.68
CA ASP A 553 0.80 -13.79 -7.35
C ASP A 553 -0.42 -12.96 -7.75
N LEU A 554 -1.10 -13.35 -8.83
CA LEU A 554 -2.32 -12.68 -9.29
C LEU A 554 -3.43 -12.62 -8.23
N ALA A 555 -3.47 -13.51 -7.22
CA ALA A 555 -4.42 -13.40 -6.10
C ALA A 555 -4.11 -12.20 -5.19
N GLN A 556 -2.85 -11.76 -5.16
CA GLN A 556 -2.35 -10.63 -4.36
C GLN A 556 -2.23 -9.33 -5.17
N ALA A 557 -2.99 -9.20 -6.27
CA ALA A 557 -3.04 -7.99 -7.08
C ALA A 557 -3.83 -6.89 -6.34
N THR A 558 -3.12 -5.84 -5.92
CA THR A 558 -3.67 -4.70 -5.18
C THR A 558 -3.39 -3.36 -5.88
N GLY A 559 -2.70 -3.40 -7.01
CA GLY A 559 -2.46 -2.24 -7.86
C GLY A 559 -3.74 -1.66 -8.49
N PRO A 560 -3.63 -0.48 -9.14
CA PRO A 560 -4.78 0.15 -9.80
C PRO A 560 -5.37 -0.74 -10.89
N HIS A 561 -4.53 -1.49 -11.61
CA HIS A 561 -4.96 -2.48 -12.59
C HIS A 561 -5.01 -3.86 -11.92
N THR A 562 -6.21 -4.38 -11.68
CA THR A 562 -6.38 -5.75 -11.16
C THR A 562 -6.27 -6.75 -12.31
N HIS A 563 -5.10 -7.37 -12.46
CA HIS A 563 -4.86 -8.37 -13.50
C HIS A 563 -5.49 -9.72 -13.11
N THR A 564 -6.23 -10.33 -14.05
CA THR A 564 -6.78 -11.69 -13.90
C THR A 564 -5.97 -12.75 -14.64
N SER A 565 -5.12 -12.33 -15.58
CA SER A 565 -4.14 -13.17 -16.27
C SER A 565 -2.84 -12.40 -16.50
N TRP A 566 -1.75 -13.14 -16.76
CA TRP A 566 -0.46 -12.55 -17.08
C TRP A 566 -0.34 -12.07 -18.53
N ASP A 567 -1.32 -12.34 -19.40
CA ASP A 567 -1.19 -12.16 -20.85
C ASP A 567 -0.89 -10.71 -21.24
N ARG A 568 -1.58 -9.75 -20.61
CA ARG A 568 -1.38 -8.32 -20.86
C ARG A 568 0.03 -7.88 -20.48
N LEU A 569 0.48 -8.23 -19.28
CA LEU A 569 1.81 -7.87 -18.79
C LEU A 569 2.92 -8.61 -19.55
N GLY A 570 2.76 -9.92 -19.78
CA GLY A 570 3.71 -10.73 -20.55
C GLY A 570 3.91 -10.18 -21.96
N THR A 571 2.82 -9.81 -22.64
CA THR A 571 2.88 -9.17 -23.96
C THR A 571 3.66 -7.86 -23.91
N LEU A 572 3.36 -6.97 -22.96
CA LEU A 572 4.03 -5.67 -22.82
C LEU A 572 5.52 -5.77 -22.46
N LEU A 573 5.90 -6.82 -21.74
CA LEU A 573 7.28 -7.09 -21.37
C LEU A 573 8.08 -7.79 -22.48
N SER A 574 7.42 -8.25 -23.54
CA SER A 574 8.01 -8.99 -24.67
C SER A 574 7.95 -8.19 -25.98
N ASP A 575 8.94 -8.37 -26.87
CA ASP A 575 8.92 -7.72 -28.20
C ASP A 575 8.03 -8.45 -29.22
N HIS A 576 7.88 -9.77 -29.07
CA HIS A 576 7.24 -10.66 -30.06
C HIS A 576 6.26 -11.68 -29.46
N GLY A 577 5.90 -11.56 -28.18
CA GLY A 577 5.02 -12.52 -27.50
C GLY A 577 5.72 -13.78 -26.98
N ASP A 578 7.05 -13.86 -27.08
CA ASP A 578 7.84 -14.98 -26.56
C ASP A 578 8.07 -14.85 -25.05
N TRP A 579 7.07 -15.26 -24.26
CA TRP A 579 7.14 -15.37 -22.81
C TRP A 579 6.45 -16.66 -22.35
N ARG A 580 6.84 -17.17 -21.17
CA ARG A 580 6.23 -18.39 -20.61
C ARG A 580 5.91 -18.24 -19.14
N ILE A 581 4.89 -18.97 -18.71
CA ILE A 581 4.47 -19.06 -17.30
C ILE A 581 5.00 -20.37 -16.71
N ALA A 582 5.53 -20.29 -15.49
CA ALA A 582 5.77 -21.42 -14.62
C ALA A 582 4.97 -21.23 -13.33
N GLU A 583 4.29 -22.29 -12.88
CA GLU A 583 3.44 -22.26 -11.69
C GLU A 583 4.07 -23.02 -10.53
N LEU A 584 4.09 -22.41 -9.35
CA LEU A 584 4.50 -23.05 -8.10
C LEU A 584 3.29 -23.42 -7.25
N HIS A 585 3.03 -24.72 -7.14
CA HIS A 585 1.82 -25.26 -6.48
C HIS A 585 2.02 -25.65 -5.01
N THR A 586 3.24 -25.67 -4.50
CA THR A 586 3.54 -26.17 -3.15
C THR A 586 3.99 -25.03 -2.24
N SER A 587 3.27 -24.80 -1.14
CA SER A 587 3.65 -23.82 -0.11
C SER A 587 4.41 -24.52 1.01
N TYR A 588 5.63 -24.04 1.27
CA TYR A 588 6.50 -24.56 2.31
C TYR A 588 6.53 -23.65 3.55
N ARG A 589 6.27 -22.35 3.37
CA ARG A 589 6.40 -21.36 4.45
C ARG A 589 5.13 -21.09 5.22
N VAL A 590 3.96 -21.16 4.60
CA VAL A 590 2.69 -20.90 5.31
C VAL A 590 2.14 -22.25 5.82
N PRO A 591 1.73 -22.36 7.10
CA PRO A 591 1.14 -23.59 7.63
C PRO A 591 -0.12 -24.00 6.87
N ALA A 592 -0.40 -25.31 6.84
CA ALA A 592 -1.58 -25.90 6.22
C ALA A 592 -2.86 -25.35 6.82
N GLU A 593 -2.91 -25.19 8.14
CA GLU A 593 -4.07 -24.71 8.90
C GLU A 593 -4.42 -23.26 8.49
N ILE A 594 -3.42 -22.42 8.26
CA ILE A 594 -3.60 -21.03 7.79
C ILE A 594 -4.09 -21.03 6.35
N MET A 595 -3.51 -21.87 5.48
CA MET A 595 -3.93 -21.96 4.08
C MET A 595 -5.37 -22.51 3.96
N GLU A 596 -5.74 -23.50 4.75
CA GLU A 596 -7.10 -24.04 4.79
C GLU A 596 -8.12 -22.98 5.26
N PHE A 597 -7.79 -22.23 6.31
CA PHE A 597 -8.62 -21.13 6.80
C PHE A 597 -8.85 -20.03 5.73
N VAL A 598 -7.85 -19.74 4.92
CA VAL A 598 -7.90 -18.67 3.90
C VAL A 598 -8.41 -19.18 2.54
N ALA A 599 -8.48 -20.49 2.31
CA ALA A 599 -8.87 -21.07 1.02
C ALA A 599 -10.23 -20.59 0.48
N PRO A 600 -11.29 -20.41 1.29
CA PRO A 600 -12.56 -19.84 0.81
C PRO A 600 -12.39 -18.44 0.23
N LEU A 601 -11.63 -17.57 0.92
CA LEU A 601 -11.35 -16.21 0.47
C LEU A 601 -10.52 -16.21 -0.81
N ALA A 602 -9.51 -17.09 -0.90
CA ALA A 602 -8.68 -17.23 -2.09
C ALA A 602 -9.51 -17.62 -3.34
N ARG A 603 -10.45 -18.56 -3.17
CA ARG A 603 -11.37 -18.97 -4.24
C ARG A 603 -12.33 -17.86 -4.64
N ALA A 604 -12.74 -17.00 -3.72
CA ALA A 604 -13.59 -15.85 -4.01
C ALA A 604 -12.85 -14.75 -4.81
N ILE A 605 -11.60 -14.44 -4.45
CA ILE A 605 -10.83 -13.35 -5.10
C ILE A 605 -10.22 -13.76 -6.45
N ALA A 606 -9.85 -15.02 -6.62
CA ALA A 606 -9.16 -15.52 -7.82
C ALA A 606 -9.59 -16.97 -8.15
N PRO A 607 -10.81 -17.18 -8.66
CA PRO A 607 -11.40 -18.51 -8.84
C PRO A 607 -10.67 -19.38 -9.88
N THR A 608 -9.97 -18.76 -10.83
CA THR A 608 -9.27 -19.45 -11.92
C THR A 608 -7.85 -19.89 -11.54
N LEU A 609 -7.30 -19.40 -10.42
CA LEU A 609 -5.93 -19.72 -10.03
C LEU A 609 -5.88 -20.99 -9.18
N PRO A 610 -4.90 -21.88 -9.41
CA PRO A 610 -4.70 -23.04 -8.56
C PRO A 610 -4.25 -22.58 -7.17
N TYR A 611 -4.95 -23.04 -6.14
CA TYR A 611 -4.60 -22.75 -4.76
C TYR A 611 -3.40 -23.62 -4.32
N PRO A 612 -2.31 -23.04 -3.79
CA PRO A 612 -1.15 -23.83 -3.39
C PRO A 612 -1.47 -24.80 -2.26
N ARG A 613 -0.92 -26.01 -2.36
CA ARG A 613 -0.97 -27.00 -1.29
C ARG A 613 0.12 -26.71 -0.27
N ALA A 614 -0.26 -26.37 0.95
CA ALA A 614 0.68 -26.32 2.06
C ALA A 614 1.07 -27.73 2.50
N VAL A 615 2.35 -27.89 2.80
CA VAL A 615 2.91 -29.18 3.25
C VAL A 615 3.29 -29.17 4.73
N ARG A 616 3.43 -27.99 5.32
CA ARG A 616 3.87 -27.83 6.70
C ARG A 616 2.67 -27.71 7.63
N GLU A 617 2.67 -28.47 8.71
CA GLU A 617 1.68 -28.40 9.80
C GLU A 617 2.38 -27.88 11.07
N VAL A 618 1.66 -27.11 11.87
CA VAL A 618 2.16 -26.55 13.15
C VAL A 618 1.30 -27.04 14.32
N GLY A 619 0.03 -27.39 14.07
CA GLY A 619 -0.93 -27.91 15.04
C GLY A 619 -2.13 -26.99 15.24
N ASP A 620 -3.11 -27.48 16.01
CA ASP A 620 -4.46 -26.89 16.16
C ASP A 620 -4.51 -25.42 16.62
N ASN A 621 -3.44 -24.91 17.24
CA ASN A 621 -3.34 -23.52 17.69
C ASN A 621 -2.69 -22.57 16.66
N ALA A 622 -2.42 -23.05 15.43
CA ALA A 622 -1.84 -22.26 14.35
C ALA A 622 -2.79 -21.14 13.88
N VAL A 623 -4.10 -21.35 13.94
CA VAL A 623 -5.11 -20.33 13.63
C VAL A 623 -6.00 -20.13 14.84
N ARG A 624 -6.21 -18.87 15.24
CA ARG A 624 -7.13 -18.52 16.33
C ARG A 624 -8.00 -17.34 15.95
N THR A 625 -9.31 -17.51 16.01
CA THR A 625 -10.28 -16.42 15.94
C THR A 625 -10.70 -16.03 17.36
N VAL A 626 -10.66 -14.74 17.66
CA VAL A 626 -10.97 -14.18 18.98
C VAL A 626 -12.01 -13.08 18.78
N ALA A 627 -13.24 -13.35 19.20
CA ALA A 627 -14.26 -12.33 19.31
C ALA A 627 -13.97 -11.46 20.56
N THR A 628 -14.06 -10.14 20.41
CA THR A 628 -13.89 -9.19 21.51
C THR A 628 -14.96 -8.09 21.46
N GLU A 629 -15.12 -7.38 22.57
CA GLU A 629 -15.99 -6.23 22.68
C GLU A 629 -15.26 -4.99 22.11
N PRO A 630 -15.94 -4.05 21.42
CA PRO A 630 -15.29 -2.90 20.79
C PRO A 630 -14.35 -2.09 21.70
N TRP A 631 -14.67 -1.98 22.98
CA TRP A 631 -13.85 -1.27 23.96
C TRP A 631 -12.64 -2.06 24.48
N ARG A 632 -12.64 -3.39 24.35
CA ARG A 632 -11.52 -4.24 24.75
C ARG A 632 -10.55 -4.49 23.61
N LEU A 633 -10.87 -4.09 22.38
CA LEU A 633 -10.07 -4.34 21.19
C LEU A 633 -8.60 -3.98 21.37
N LEU A 634 -8.31 -2.79 21.92
CA LEU A 634 -6.94 -2.33 22.15
C LEU A 634 -6.22 -3.14 23.25
N GLU A 635 -6.88 -3.32 24.39
CA GLU A 635 -6.34 -4.09 25.53
C GLU A 635 -6.07 -5.55 25.13
N ASP A 636 -7.02 -6.18 24.45
CA ASP A 636 -6.93 -7.55 23.97
C ASP A 636 -5.87 -7.69 22.88
N THR A 637 -5.70 -6.68 22.01
CA THR A 637 -4.59 -6.63 21.03
C THR A 637 -3.25 -6.68 21.74
N VAL A 638 -3.03 -5.79 22.72
CA VAL A 638 -1.78 -5.74 23.50
C VAL A 638 -1.58 -7.04 24.29
N ALA A 639 -2.65 -7.60 24.86
CA ALA A 639 -2.59 -8.88 25.57
C ALA A 639 -2.19 -10.04 24.65
N GLN A 640 -2.73 -10.10 23.42
CA GLN A 640 -2.33 -11.11 22.44
C GLN A 640 -0.88 -10.95 22.00
N VAL A 641 -0.42 -9.72 21.74
CA VAL A 641 0.99 -9.46 21.42
C VAL A 641 1.89 -9.90 22.58
N THR A 642 1.56 -9.51 23.81
CA THR A 642 2.33 -9.88 25.01
C THR A 642 2.44 -11.40 25.18
N ARG A 643 1.36 -12.14 24.89
CA ARG A 643 1.36 -13.61 24.90
C ARG A 643 2.31 -14.20 23.85
N LEU A 644 2.37 -13.63 22.66
CA LEU A 644 3.17 -14.13 21.53
C LEU A 644 4.65 -13.78 21.64
N VAL A 645 4.99 -12.65 22.29
CA VAL A 645 6.39 -12.27 22.58
C VAL A 645 7.08 -13.28 23.54
N GLY A 646 6.31 -14.15 24.22
CA GLY A 646 6.77 -15.03 25.30
C GLY A 646 6.99 -16.53 24.99
N THR A 647 6.86 -17.01 23.75
CA THR A 647 6.95 -18.44 23.38
C THR A 647 8.19 -18.73 22.51
N SER A 648 9.04 -19.77 22.68
CA SER A 648 9.01 -21.00 23.48
C SER A 648 10.41 -21.48 23.96
N ASP A 649 11.50 -20.84 23.53
CA ASP A 649 12.87 -21.37 23.74
C ASP A 649 13.75 -20.45 24.62
N GLY A 650 13.17 -19.38 25.17
CA GLY A 650 13.83 -18.44 26.10
C GLY A 650 14.99 -17.61 25.53
N THR A 651 15.44 -17.87 24.30
CA THR A 651 16.70 -17.35 23.74
C THR A 651 16.56 -16.54 22.44
N THR A 652 15.48 -16.71 21.68
CA THR A 652 15.25 -15.99 20.40
C THR A 652 13.87 -15.34 20.35
N LEU A 653 13.85 -14.04 20.04
CA LEU A 653 12.62 -13.27 19.83
C LEU A 653 12.06 -13.55 18.44
N ARG A 654 10.77 -13.91 18.36
CA ARG A 654 10.04 -14.13 17.11
C ARG A 654 9.40 -12.84 16.61
N SER A 655 9.28 -12.71 15.29
CA SER A 655 8.66 -11.55 14.66
C SER A 655 7.15 -11.58 14.75
N ILE A 656 6.54 -10.44 15.11
CA ILE A 656 5.10 -10.30 15.27
C ILE A 656 4.62 -9.12 14.43
N ALA A 657 3.62 -9.31 13.59
CA ALA A 657 2.91 -8.23 12.92
C ALA A 657 1.50 -8.06 13.49
N VAL A 658 1.14 -6.83 13.83
CA VAL A 658 -0.24 -6.42 14.09
C VAL A 658 -0.73 -5.66 12.86
N ILE A 659 -1.72 -6.20 12.16
CA ILE A 659 -2.25 -5.64 10.92
C ILE A 659 -3.63 -5.05 11.19
N VAL A 660 -3.79 -3.76 10.87
CA VAL A 660 -5.01 -2.98 11.09
C VAL A 660 -5.54 -2.41 9.75
N PRO A 661 -6.81 -1.97 9.66
CA PRO A 661 -7.34 -1.32 8.47
C PRO A 661 -6.62 0.00 8.16
N ASP A 662 -6.41 0.31 6.86
CA ASP A 662 -5.53 1.41 6.42
C ASP A 662 -5.98 2.82 6.87
N ASP A 663 -7.28 3.03 7.07
CA ASP A 663 -7.87 4.33 7.48
C ASP A 663 -8.33 4.33 8.95
N SER A 664 -7.76 3.46 9.78
CA SER A 664 -8.08 3.41 11.20
C SER A 664 -7.07 4.21 12.03
N GLY A 665 -7.56 4.98 13.02
CA GLY A 665 -6.71 5.56 14.06
C GLY A 665 -6.04 4.51 14.97
N TRP A 666 -6.33 3.22 14.75
CA TRP A 666 -5.81 2.12 15.54
C TRP A 666 -4.33 1.86 15.32
N LEU A 667 -3.77 2.21 14.15
CA LEU A 667 -2.33 2.05 13.92
C LEU A 667 -1.53 2.84 14.97
N ASP A 668 -1.81 4.14 15.08
CA ASP A 668 -1.14 5.03 16.02
C ASP A 668 -1.51 4.69 17.47
N GLU A 669 -2.78 4.36 17.71
CA GLU A 669 -3.26 4.05 19.06
C GLU A 669 -2.67 2.75 19.61
N ILE A 670 -2.62 1.68 18.82
CA ILE A 670 -2.01 0.41 19.22
C ILE A 670 -0.50 0.59 19.38
N THR A 671 0.16 1.32 18.48
CA THR A 671 1.59 1.62 18.58
C THR A 671 1.90 2.31 19.90
N ARG A 672 1.16 3.36 20.25
CA ARG A 672 1.32 4.09 21.52
C ARG A 672 1.09 3.20 22.73
N HIS A 673 0.06 2.35 22.74
CA HIS A 673 -0.19 1.44 23.87
C HIS A 673 0.88 0.37 24.01
N LEU A 674 1.44 -0.13 22.90
CA LEU A 674 2.56 -1.06 22.93
C LEU A 674 3.83 -0.41 23.48
N ASP A 675 4.10 0.85 23.12
CA ASP A 675 5.27 1.61 23.61
C ASP A 675 5.17 1.91 25.12
N GLN A 676 3.95 2.08 25.64
CA GLN A 676 3.68 2.34 27.06
C GLN A 676 3.60 1.05 27.91
N SER A 677 3.56 -0.13 27.28
CA SER A 677 3.36 -1.40 27.98
C SER A 677 4.63 -1.88 28.68
N ALA A 678 4.56 -2.03 30.01
CA ALA A 678 5.68 -2.47 30.84
C ALA A 678 6.24 -3.87 30.48
N GLY A 679 5.48 -4.70 29.75
CA GLY A 679 5.88 -6.06 29.34
C GLY A 679 6.64 -6.16 28.00
N ILE A 680 6.67 -5.07 27.21
CA ILE A 680 7.20 -5.04 25.84
C ILE A 680 8.25 -3.91 25.75
N THR A 681 9.45 -4.16 26.29
CA THR A 681 10.54 -3.16 26.33
C THR A 681 11.79 -3.62 25.57
N GLY A 682 12.54 -2.66 25.02
CA GLY A 682 13.81 -2.90 24.34
C GLY A 682 13.69 -3.88 23.15
N PRO A 683 14.50 -4.96 23.08
CA PRO A 683 14.51 -5.91 21.96
C PRO A 683 13.15 -6.56 21.65
N ARG A 684 12.29 -6.74 22.68
CA ARG A 684 10.92 -7.30 22.51
C ARG A 684 9.99 -6.36 21.76
N ARG A 685 10.24 -5.05 21.82
CA ARG A 685 9.47 -4.05 21.09
C ARG A 685 9.87 -4.00 19.63
N GLU A 686 11.16 -4.15 19.35
CA GLU A 686 11.73 -4.20 17.99
C GLU A 686 11.22 -5.40 17.19
N SER A 687 10.83 -6.50 17.86
CA SER A 687 10.25 -7.67 17.21
C SER A 687 8.76 -7.51 16.85
N VAL A 688 8.09 -6.43 17.26
CA VAL A 688 6.68 -6.15 16.96
C VAL A 688 6.54 -5.02 15.94
N SER A 689 5.90 -5.30 14.82
CA SER A 689 5.53 -4.32 13.79
C SER A 689 4.02 -4.08 13.81
N VAL A 690 3.57 -2.83 13.93
CA VAL A 690 2.17 -2.45 13.69
C VAL A 690 2.08 -1.85 12.29
N LEU A 691 1.20 -2.40 11.45
CA LEU A 691 1.12 -2.08 10.03
C LEU A 691 -0.33 -1.88 9.60
N ALA A 692 -0.54 -0.97 8.66
CA ALA A 692 -1.75 -0.93 7.86
C ALA A 692 -1.80 -2.16 6.93
N ALA A 693 -2.99 -2.64 6.56
CA ALA A 693 -3.19 -3.79 5.68
C ALA A 693 -2.43 -3.66 4.34
N ALA A 694 -2.42 -2.47 3.73
CA ALA A 694 -1.69 -2.16 2.51
C ALA A 694 -0.16 -2.28 2.67
N GLN A 695 0.36 -2.15 3.89
CA GLN A 695 1.80 -2.24 4.21
C GLN A 695 2.26 -3.68 4.50
N ALA A 696 1.33 -4.64 4.64
CA ALA A 696 1.67 -6.03 4.97
C ALA A 696 2.31 -6.80 3.80
N LYS A 697 2.17 -6.29 2.57
CA LYS A 697 2.66 -6.94 1.34
C LYS A 697 4.18 -7.04 1.29
N GLY A 698 4.70 -8.12 0.71
CA GLY A 698 6.15 -8.35 0.54
C GLY A 698 6.92 -8.71 1.82
N MET A 699 6.23 -8.82 2.95
CA MET A 699 6.81 -9.16 4.26
C MET A 699 6.39 -10.56 4.72
N GLU A 700 7.13 -11.16 5.64
CA GLU A 700 6.75 -12.40 6.34
C GLU A 700 7.05 -12.24 7.84
N TYR A 701 6.17 -12.77 8.68
CA TYR A 701 6.26 -12.72 10.13
C TYR A 701 6.01 -14.09 10.72
N ASP A 702 6.63 -14.39 11.86
CA ASP A 702 6.35 -15.64 12.55
C ASP A 702 4.91 -15.65 13.06
N HIS A 703 4.48 -14.56 13.70
CA HIS A 703 3.13 -14.41 14.18
C HIS A 703 2.45 -13.21 13.53
N VAL A 704 1.20 -13.37 13.13
CA VAL A 704 0.38 -12.28 12.59
C VAL A 704 -0.90 -12.17 13.40
N LEU A 705 -1.23 -10.96 13.82
CA LEU A 705 -2.49 -10.58 14.44
C LEU A 705 -3.24 -9.64 13.49
N VAL A 706 -4.34 -10.09 12.91
CA VAL A 706 -5.20 -9.26 12.07
C VAL A 706 -6.36 -8.73 12.91
N VAL A 707 -6.49 -7.41 12.97
CA VAL A 707 -7.51 -6.70 13.75
C VAL A 707 -8.63 -6.24 12.82
N GLU A 708 -9.87 -6.59 13.14
CA GLU A 708 -11.10 -6.24 12.42
C GLU A 708 -11.04 -6.55 10.92
N PRO A 709 -11.00 -7.85 10.56
CA PRO A 709 -10.94 -8.29 9.17
C PRO A 709 -12.14 -7.81 8.33
N ALA A 710 -13.31 -7.60 8.95
CA ALA A 710 -14.51 -7.07 8.29
C ALA A 710 -14.27 -5.67 7.69
N THR A 711 -13.63 -4.78 8.44
CA THR A 711 -13.33 -3.42 7.99
C THR A 711 -12.30 -3.40 6.85
N ILE A 712 -11.38 -4.37 6.83
CA ILE A 712 -10.44 -4.54 5.71
C ILE A 712 -11.19 -5.02 4.47
N ALA A 713 -12.10 -5.98 4.63
CA ALA A 713 -12.89 -6.57 3.54
C ALA A 713 -13.92 -5.60 2.91
N ASP A 714 -14.46 -4.64 3.68
CA ASP A 714 -15.54 -3.73 3.25
C ASP A 714 -15.13 -2.74 2.13
N ARG A 715 -13.86 -2.75 1.72
CA ARG A 715 -13.33 -1.96 0.59
C ARG A 715 -13.54 -2.64 -0.78
N GLY A 716 -14.52 -3.53 -0.88
CA GLY A 716 -14.81 -4.32 -2.07
C GLY A 716 -13.70 -5.32 -2.43
N ALA A 717 -13.53 -5.58 -3.73
CA ALA A 717 -12.60 -6.61 -4.21
C ALA A 717 -11.13 -6.37 -3.81
N ALA A 718 -10.69 -5.11 -3.77
CA ALA A 718 -9.35 -4.74 -3.33
C ALA A 718 -9.14 -5.05 -1.83
N GLY A 719 -10.15 -4.75 -1.00
CA GLY A 719 -10.14 -5.07 0.44
C GLY A 719 -10.05 -6.56 0.73
N LEU A 720 -10.80 -7.39 -0.01
CA LEU A 720 -10.73 -8.86 0.11
C LEU A 720 -9.33 -9.40 -0.23
N ARG A 721 -8.67 -8.84 -1.25
CA ARG A 721 -7.29 -9.21 -1.63
C ARG A 721 -6.26 -8.73 -0.60
N GLN A 722 -6.44 -7.52 -0.05
CA GLN A 722 -5.63 -7.04 1.07
C GLN A 722 -5.77 -7.94 2.30
N LEU A 723 -6.99 -8.36 2.64
CA LEU A 723 -7.24 -9.31 3.72
C LEU A 723 -6.56 -10.66 3.45
N TYR A 724 -6.64 -11.17 2.22
CA TYR A 724 -5.93 -12.39 1.81
C TYR A 724 -4.42 -12.26 2.00
N ILE A 725 -3.83 -11.12 1.62
CA ILE A 725 -2.41 -10.84 1.85
C ILE A 725 -2.11 -10.86 3.34
N ALA A 726 -2.86 -10.11 4.15
CA ALA A 726 -2.66 -9.97 5.58
C ALA A 726 -2.68 -11.32 6.32
N LEU A 727 -3.69 -12.16 6.02
CA LEU A 727 -3.83 -13.49 6.63
C LEU A 727 -2.73 -14.47 6.20
N THR A 728 -2.10 -14.26 5.03
CA THR A 728 -1.09 -15.18 4.49
C THR A 728 0.35 -14.76 4.76
N ARG A 729 0.57 -13.73 5.60
CA ARG A 729 1.91 -13.28 6.01
C ARG A 729 2.54 -14.07 7.15
N SER A 730 1.80 -14.99 7.76
CA SER A 730 2.27 -15.75 8.93
C SER A 730 3.01 -17.02 8.54
N THR A 731 4.12 -17.28 9.21
CA THR A 731 4.88 -18.52 9.10
C THR A 731 4.82 -19.39 10.37
N GLN A 732 4.08 -19.02 11.41
CA GLN A 732 3.89 -19.89 12.60
C GLN A 732 2.46 -19.88 13.07
N SER A 733 1.92 -18.71 13.44
CA SER A 733 0.51 -18.62 13.84
C SER A 733 -0.18 -17.33 13.42
N LEU A 734 -1.48 -17.44 13.20
CA LEU A 734 -2.38 -16.36 12.82
C LEU A 734 -3.42 -16.21 13.92
N THR A 735 -3.57 -14.99 14.44
CA THR A 735 -4.68 -14.61 15.30
C THR A 735 -5.54 -13.58 14.58
N VAL A 736 -6.85 -13.80 14.56
CA VAL A 736 -7.84 -12.86 14.00
C VAL A 736 -8.66 -12.32 15.17
N LEU A 737 -8.49 -11.04 15.49
CA LEU A 737 -9.22 -10.36 16.55
C LEU A 737 -10.32 -9.51 15.92
N HIS A 738 -11.57 -9.72 16.32
CA HIS A 738 -12.71 -9.10 15.67
C HIS A 738 -13.83 -8.74 16.65
N THR A 739 -14.47 -7.61 16.45
CA THR A 739 -15.71 -7.21 17.15
C THR A 739 -16.91 -7.36 16.24
N SER A 740 -16.71 -7.19 14.93
CA SER A 740 -17.70 -7.50 13.89
C SER A 740 -17.65 -8.99 13.52
N PRO A 741 -18.74 -9.56 12.96
CA PRO A 741 -18.70 -10.90 12.39
C PRO A 741 -17.58 -11.05 11.36
N ILE A 742 -16.97 -12.24 11.29
CA ILE A 742 -15.93 -12.55 10.30
C ILE A 742 -16.56 -12.46 8.90
N PRO A 743 -15.87 -11.90 7.88
CA PRO A 743 -16.37 -11.80 6.52
C PRO A 743 -16.93 -13.12 5.98
N GLU A 744 -18.08 -13.08 5.30
CA GLU A 744 -18.72 -14.26 4.70
C GLU A 744 -17.79 -15.00 3.71
N ALA A 745 -16.91 -14.24 3.03
CA ALA A 745 -15.91 -14.80 2.12
C ALA A 745 -14.93 -15.78 2.80
N LEU A 746 -14.78 -15.75 4.13
CA LEU A 746 -13.99 -16.71 4.90
C LEU A 746 -14.80 -17.90 5.44
N THR A 747 -16.14 -17.83 5.42
CA THR A 747 -17.02 -18.81 6.08
C THR A 747 -17.77 -19.76 5.13
N ASN A 748 -17.69 -19.57 3.80
CA ASN A 748 -18.49 -20.26 2.77
C ASN A 748 -19.05 -21.66 3.15
N ASN A 749 -20.32 -21.65 3.58
CA ASN A 749 -21.21 -22.81 3.65
C ASN A 749 -21.61 -23.22 2.22
N ALA A 750 -20.83 -24.10 1.59
CA ALA A 750 -21.22 -24.74 0.33
C ALA A 750 -22.03 -26.03 0.51
N ASP A 751 -22.18 -26.56 1.74
CA ASP A 751 -22.81 -27.87 2.01
C ASP A 751 -24.16 -27.82 2.73
N ASN A 752 -24.83 -26.66 2.82
CA ASN A 752 -26.14 -26.55 3.49
C ASN A 752 -27.27 -26.12 2.54
N SER A 753 -27.20 -26.55 1.28
CA SER A 753 -28.25 -26.35 0.28
C SER A 753 -29.09 -27.61 0.07
N GLU A 754 -29.48 -28.30 1.15
CA GLU A 754 -30.58 -29.26 1.11
C GLU A 754 -31.46 -29.13 2.37
N GLN A 755 -32.70 -28.69 2.12
CA GLN A 755 -33.88 -28.78 2.99
C GLN A 755 -33.93 -27.90 4.26
N LEU A 756 -34.49 -26.69 4.11
CA LEU A 756 -35.51 -26.24 5.06
C LEU A 756 -36.81 -25.92 4.31
N PRO A 757 -37.95 -26.53 4.70
CA PRO A 757 -39.23 -26.27 4.06
C PRO A 757 -39.74 -24.88 4.45
N ALA A 758 -40.42 -24.25 3.50
CA ALA A 758 -41.21 -23.05 3.73
C ALA A 758 -42.20 -23.28 4.88
N GLN A 759 -41.92 -22.68 6.04
CA GLN A 759 -42.90 -22.46 7.09
C GLN A 759 -43.18 -20.97 7.19
N THR A 760 -44.29 -20.60 6.57
CA THR A 760 -45.10 -19.46 6.96
C THR A 760 -45.66 -19.75 8.35
N GLY A 761 -45.22 -18.99 9.35
CA GLY A 761 -45.69 -19.12 10.73
C GLY A 761 -44.88 -18.22 11.67
N SER A 762 -45.60 -17.39 12.42
CA SER A 762 -45.13 -16.29 13.27
C SER A 762 -44.15 -16.67 14.39
N ASP A 763 -43.40 -15.65 14.82
CA ASP A 763 -42.78 -15.47 16.14
C ASP A 763 -41.75 -16.51 16.62
N ALA A 764 -40.48 -16.22 16.34
CA ALA A 764 -39.35 -16.68 17.14
C ALA A 764 -38.30 -15.56 17.28
N ALA A 765 -38.49 -14.74 18.31
CA ALA A 765 -37.53 -13.89 19.04
C ALA A 765 -36.31 -13.32 18.28
N SER A 766 -36.52 -12.24 17.52
CA SER A 766 -35.49 -11.23 17.26
C SER A 766 -35.24 -10.42 18.52
N GLY A 767 -34.00 -10.37 19.02
CA GLY A 767 -33.63 -9.45 20.11
C GLY A 767 -33.96 -8.01 19.72
N ASP A 768 -34.85 -7.39 20.49
CA ASP A 768 -35.54 -6.14 20.17
C ASP A 768 -34.54 -4.98 20.04
N VAL A 769 -34.24 -4.54 18.81
CA VAL A 769 -33.38 -3.38 18.54
C VAL A 769 -34.21 -2.12 18.81
N PRO A 770 -33.85 -1.28 19.79
CA PRO A 770 -34.64 -0.09 20.09
C PRO A 770 -34.66 0.88 18.91
N ASP A 771 -35.84 1.39 18.55
CA ASP A 771 -35.97 2.36 17.46
C ASP A 771 -35.27 3.68 17.81
N ILE A 772 -34.62 4.30 16.81
CA ILE A 772 -34.02 5.63 16.95
C ILE A 772 -35.13 6.63 17.32
N GLY A 773 -34.95 7.33 18.43
CA GLY A 773 -35.98 8.19 19.01
C GLY A 773 -36.72 7.57 20.21
N THR A 774 -36.46 6.31 20.57
CA THR A 774 -37.05 5.67 21.76
C THR A 774 -36.40 6.19 23.04
N ASP A 775 -37.19 6.54 24.04
CA ASP A 775 -36.69 6.89 25.37
C ASP A 775 -36.30 5.62 26.15
N ILE A 776 -35.07 5.62 26.69
CA ILE A 776 -34.52 4.54 27.50
C ILE A 776 -33.91 5.14 28.75
N ARG A 777 -34.41 4.73 29.90
CA ARG A 777 -33.81 5.03 31.19
C ARG A 777 -32.64 4.09 31.41
N VAL A 778 -31.47 4.64 31.71
CA VAL A 778 -30.22 3.87 31.83
C VAL A 778 -29.42 4.22 33.08
N ARG A 779 -28.61 3.29 33.57
CA ARG A 779 -27.63 3.51 34.64
C ARG A 779 -26.23 3.53 34.08
N VAL A 780 -25.44 4.56 34.41
CA VAL A 780 -24.05 4.67 33.95
C VAL A 780 -23.16 3.69 34.70
N VAL A 781 -22.46 2.82 33.98
CA VAL A 781 -21.58 1.78 34.55
C VAL A 781 -20.13 2.26 34.62
N GLY A 782 -19.65 2.99 33.60
CA GLY A 782 -18.26 3.47 33.55
C GLY A 782 -17.88 4.14 32.23
N PRO A 783 -16.66 4.68 32.10
CA PRO A 783 -16.18 5.31 30.87
C PRO A 783 -15.92 4.28 29.75
N ALA A 784 -16.06 4.70 28.50
CA ALA A 784 -15.76 3.94 27.29
C ALA A 784 -14.86 4.77 26.33
N PRO A 785 -14.15 4.13 25.38
CA PRO A 785 -13.28 4.84 24.44
C PRO A 785 -14.01 5.93 23.65
N GLY A 786 -13.30 7.01 23.30
CA GLY A 786 -13.86 8.12 22.53
C GLY A 786 -14.80 9.05 23.30
N GLY A 787 -14.65 9.15 24.63
CA GLY A 787 -15.44 10.07 25.47
C GLY A 787 -16.90 9.64 25.69
N ARG A 788 -17.20 8.36 25.48
CA ARG A 788 -18.53 7.77 25.67
C ARG A 788 -18.62 7.07 27.04
N TYR A 789 -19.81 6.64 27.44
CA TYR A 789 -20.05 5.96 28.72
C TYR A 789 -20.83 4.67 28.50
N ARG A 790 -20.42 3.60 29.18
CA ARG A 790 -21.16 2.35 29.25
C ARG A 790 -22.40 2.55 30.11
N VAL A 791 -23.55 2.09 29.63
CA VAL A 791 -24.81 2.20 30.37
C VAL A 791 -25.60 0.90 30.35
N GLU A 792 -26.33 0.64 31.43
CA GLU A 792 -27.22 -0.52 31.60
C GLU A 792 -28.67 -0.06 31.45
N ALA A 793 -29.48 -0.78 30.66
CA ALA A 793 -30.90 -0.45 30.46
C ALA A 793 -31.70 -0.73 31.73
N LEU A 794 -32.41 0.27 32.26
CA LEU A 794 -33.37 0.11 33.36
C LEU A 794 -34.80 -0.06 32.85
N SER A 795 -35.20 0.71 31.84
CA SER A 795 -36.51 0.59 31.19
C SER A 795 -36.56 1.36 29.87
N PRO A 796 -37.02 0.76 28.76
CA PRO A 796 -37.26 -0.68 28.58
C PRO A 796 -35.95 -1.48 28.63
N THR A 797 -36.01 -2.73 29.11
CA THR A 797 -34.85 -3.64 29.14
C THR A 797 -34.54 -4.12 27.72
N THR A 798 -33.28 -4.06 27.31
CA THR A 798 -32.80 -4.56 26.01
C THR A 798 -31.51 -5.36 26.19
N ASP A 799 -31.39 -6.46 25.46
CA ASP A 799 -30.17 -7.29 25.44
C ASP A 799 -29.06 -6.68 24.54
N ARG A 800 -29.38 -5.60 23.81
CA ARG A 800 -28.43 -4.92 22.93
C ARG A 800 -27.50 -4.00 23.75
N PRO A 801 -26.18 -4.01 23.50
CA PRO A 801 -25.25 -3.12 24.19
C PRO A 801 -25.62 -1.64 23.98
N LEU A 802 -25.63 -0.86 25.07
CA LEU A 802 -25.98 0.56 25.06
C LEU A 802 -24.76 1.43 25.40
N VAL A 803 -24.57 2.50 24.63
CA VAL A 803 -23.46 3.44 24.82
C VAL A 803 -24.00 4.86 24.89
N LEU A 804 -23.76 5.57 25.99
CA LEU A 804 -24.16 6.96 26.15
C LEU A 804 -23.08 7.90 25.62
N THR A 805 -23.46 8.76 24.68
CA THR A 805 -22.64 9.91 24.27
C THR A 805 -23.03 11.13 25.09
N VAL A 806 -22.03 11.86 25.57
CA VAL A 806 -22.22 13.11 26.33
C VAL A 806 -21.69 14.25 25.48
N ARG A 807 -22.41 15.37 25.44
CA ARG A 807 -22.02 16.54 24.65
C ARG A 807 -20.67 17.07 25.14
N HIS A 808 -19.81 17.41 24.18
CA HIS A 808 -18.52 18.05 24.46
C HIS A 808 -18.71 19.28 25.36
N GLY A 809 -18.05 19.29 26.53
CA GLY A 809 -18.17 20.36 27.54
C GLY A 809 -19.27 20.17 28.59
N SER A 810 -20.06 19.10 28.53
CA SER A 810 -20.98 18.74 29.62
C SER A 810 -20.26 17.92 30.70
N ALA A 811 -20.66 18.08 31.96
CA ALA A 811 -20.02 17.38 33.07
C ALA A 811 -20.10 15.85 32.89
N PRO A 812 -18.99 15.12 33.09
CA PRO A 812 -18.97 13.67 32.89
C PRO A 812 -19.92 12.98 33.88
N PRO A 813 -20.84 12.12 33.41
CA PRO A 813 -21.75 11.42 34.30
C PRO A 813 -20.98 10.45 35.19
N ARG A 814 -21.32 10.46 36.49
CA ARG A 814 -20.68 9.58 37.47
C ARG A 814 -21.18 8.14 37.33
N PRO A 815 -20.32 7.12 37.47
CA PRO A 815 -20.78 5.74 37.59
C PRO A 815 -21.85 5.60 38.69
N GLY A 816 -22.92 4.86 38.39
CA GLY A 816 -24.11 4.70 39.23
C GLY A 816 -25.23 5.72 38.97
N THR A 817 -24.99 6.78 38.19
CA THR A 817 -26.04 7.78 37.87
C THR A 817 -27.10 7.18 36.96
N GLU A 818 -28.37 7.34 37.29
CA GLU A 818 -29.49 7.01 36.42
C GLU A 818 -29.87 8.23 35.56
N LEU A 819 -30.01 8.02 34.26
CA LEU A 819 -30.31 9.07 33.28
C LEU A 819 -31.45 8.62 32.37
N ASP A 820 -32.38 9.53 32.10
CA ASP A 820 -33.36 9.36 31.03
C ASP A 820 -32.69 9.79 29.72
N CYS A 821 -32.43 8.80 28.86
CA CYS A 821 -31.75 8.99 27.59
C CYS A 821 -32.67 8.57 26.46
N TRP A 822 -32.23 8.76 25.22
CA TRP A 822 -32.92 8.20 24.07
C TRP A 822 -31.95 7.70 23.01
N VAL A 823 -32.45 6.80 22.17
CA VAL A 823 -31.68 6.17 21.10
C VAL A 823 -31.37 7.18 20.01
N PHE A 824 -30.16 7.71 20.04
CA PHE A 824 -29.65 8.66 19.04
C PHE A 824 -29.29 7.97 17.72
N GLY A 825 -28.88 6.71 17.78
CA GLY A 825 -28.54 5.93 16.60
C GLY A 825 -28.31 4.47 16.91
N ASN A 826 -28.53 3.61 15.92
CA ASN A 826 -28.15 2.20 15.99
C ASN A 826 -26.90 1.99 15.11
N GLU A 827 -25.80 1.58 15.73
CA GLU A 827 -24.60 1.07 15.05
C GLU A 827 -24.73 -0.46 14.94
N THR A 828 -23.89 -1.12 14.12
CA THR A 828 -24.03 -2.55 13.79
C THR A 828 -24.16 -3.45 15.02
N ASN A 829 -23.39 -3.17 16.08
CA ASN A 829 -23.31 -4.02 17.28
C ASN A 829 -23.80 -3.36 18.58
N HIS A 830 -24.20 -2.09 18.58
CA HIS A 830 -24.66 -1.38 19.78
C HIS A 830 -25.61 -0.23 19.44
N SER A 831 -26.37 0.24 20.42
CA SER A 831 -27.20 1.44 20.29
C SER A 831 -26.55 2.61 21.02
N VAL A 832 -26.44 3.73 20.33
CA VAL A 832 -25.91 4.99 20.84
C VAL A 832 -27.06 5.78 21.44
N LEU A 833 -26.91 6.14 22.70
CA LEU A 833 -27.86 6.94 23.47
C LEU A 833 -27.34 8.35 23.66
N THR A 834 -28.24 9.31 23.76
CA THR A 834 -27.92 10.66 24.24
C THR A 834 -28.92 11.12 25.29
N ALA A 835 -28.46 11.95 26.21
CA ALA A 835 -29.30 12.67 27.16
C ALA A 835 -29.69 14.08 26.66
N ASP A 836 -29.18 14.51 25.50
CA ASP A 836 -29.54 15.79 24.88
C ASP A 836 -30.91 15.75 24.20
N GLN A 837 -31.46 16.90 23.79
CA GLN A 837 -32.74 16.96 23.03
C GLN A 837 -32.51 17.35 21.56
N ARG A 838 -31.29 17.18 21.04
CA ARG A 838 -30.92 17.67 19.71
C ARG A 838 -31.52 16.77 18.62
N GLY A 839 -32.21 17.38 17.64
CA GLY A 839 -32.80 16.64 16.53
C GLY A 839 -34.26 16.22 16.73
N ARG A 840 -34.80 16.44 17.94
CA ARG A 840 -36.18 16.08 18.32
C ARG A 840 -37.20 17.22 18.18
N ARG A 841 -36.83 18.40 17.65
CA ARG A 841 -37.80 19.48 17.43
C ARG A 841 -38.77 19.07 16.31
N PRO A 842 -40.07 19.34 16.43
CA PRO A 842 -40.99 19.12 15.33
C PRO A 842 -40.63 20.01 14.14
N ILE A 843 -40.98 19.57 12.93
CA ILE A 843 -40.86 20.38 11.72
C ILE A 843 -41.66 21.68 11.92
N SER A 844 -41.04 22.85 11.71
CA SER A 844 -41.73 24.13 11.88
C SER A 844 -42.79 24.34 10.79
N PRO A 845 -43.88 25.10 11.06
CA PRO A 845 -44.94 25.34 10.07
C PRO A 845 -44.41 25.90 8.74
N THR A 846 -43.44 26.82 8.79
CA THR A 846 -42.80 27.40 7.59
C THR A 846 -41.99 26.37 6.79
N MET A 847 -41.37 25.39 7.47
CA MET A 847 -40.62 24.32 6.79
C MET A 847 -41.55 23.20 6.30
N ALA A 848 -42.66 22.94 6.99
CA ALA A 848 -43.66 21.97 6.61
C ALA A 848 -44.26 22.28 5.22
N GLU A 849 -44.56 23.55 4.92
CA GLU A 849 -45.02 23.96 3.58
C GLU A 849 -43.98 23.65 2.49
N ARG A 850 -42.71 23.94 2.75
CA ARG A 850 -41.60 23.67 1.82
C ARG A 850 -41.37 22.17 1.61
N TYR A 851 -41.45 21.37 2.67
CA TYR A 851 -41.30 19.92 2.59
C TYR A 851 -42.48 19.26 1.89
N ALA A 852 -43.71 19.70 2.12
CA ALA A 852 -44.88 19.20 1.40
C ALA A 852 -44.75 19.44 -0.11
N ALA A 853 -44.18 20.59 -0.52
CA ALA A 853 -43.88 20.88 -1.92
C ALA A 853 -42.72 20.01 -2.47
N ALA A 854 -41.67 19.78 -1.67
CA ALA A 854 -40.52 18.98 -2.06
C ALA A 854 -40.84 17.47 -2.21
N LEU A 855 -41.66 16.91 -1.32
CA LEU A 855 -42.02 15.48 -1.32
C LEU A 855 -42.83 15.08 -2.57
N GLY A 856 -43.53 16.01 -3.21
CA GLY A 856 -44.29 15.77 -4.44
C GLY A 856 -43.50 15.91 -5.75
N VAL A 857 -42.28 16.44 -5.72
CA VAL A 857 -41.61 16.95 -6.93
C VAL A 857 -41.30 15.87 -7.97
N LEU A 858 -40.96 14.65 -7.53
CA LEU A 858 -40.64 13.55 -8.45
C LEU A 858 -41.90 13.02 -9.14
N ASP A 859 -43.01 12.97 -8.42
CA ASP A 859 -44.32 12.56 -8.96
C ASP A 859 -44.88 13.62 -9.92
N ASP A 860 -44.77 14.90 -9.57
CA ASP A 860 -45.16 16.02 -10.42
C ASP A 860 -44.41 16.00 -11.77
N LEU A 861 -43.11 15.65 -11.76
CA LEU A 861 -42.28 15.52 -12.96
C LEU A 861 -42.67 14.33 -13.84
N VAL A 862 -43.09 13.21 -13.23
CA VAL A 862 -43.54 12.01 -13.95
C VAL A 862 -44.94 12.23 -14.54
N ALA A 863 -45.83 12.89 -13.81
CA ALA A 863 -47.20 13.18 -14.23
C ALA A 863 -47.30 14.34 -15.25
N GLY A 864 -46.39 15.31 -15.20
CA GLY A 864 -46.38 16.52 -16.03
C GLY A 864 -46.08 16.30 -17.51
N GLY A 865 -45.75 15.07 -17.95
CA GLY A 865 -45.60 14.72 -19.36
C GLY A 865 -44.54 15.52 -20.14
N GLY A 866 -43.58 16.15 -19.44
CA GLY A 866 -42.53 16.99 -20.02
C GLY A 866 -42.68 18.49 -19.80
N ASP A 867 -43.76 18.97 -19.18
CA ASP A 867 -43.85 20.36 -18.71
C ASP A 867 -43.15 20.49 -17.35
N VAL A 868 -42.15 21.39 -17.26
CA VAL A 868 -41.29 21.53 -16.07
C VAL A 868 -41.63 22.83 -15.34
N PRO A 869 -42.28 22.77 -14.16
CA PRO A 869 -42.54 23.96 -13.35
C PRO A 869 -41.24 24.73 -12.99
N GLN A 870 -41.32 26.06 -12.93
CA GLN A 870 -40.14 26.92 -12.73
C GLN A 870 -39.40 26.68 -11.40
N ASP A 871 -40.07 26.13 -10.38
CA ASP A 871 -39.54 25.92 -9.04
C ASP A 871 -39.10 24.47 -8.75
N VAL A 872 -39.17 23.57 -9.73
CA VAL A 872 -38.81 22.14 -9.59
C VAL A 872 -37.40 21.94 -9.04
N ARG A 873 -36.42 22.71 -9.52
CA ARG A 873 -35.02 22.55 -9.09
C ARG A 873 -34.82 22.90 -7.62
N SER A 874 -35.55 23.90 -7.12
CA SER A 874 -35.54 24.24 -5.70
C SER A 874 -36.16 23.11 -4.87
N ARG A 875 -37.32 22.58 -5.31
CA ARG A 875 -37.99 21.46 -4.65
C ARG A 875 -37.14 20.18 -4.63
N LEU A 876 -36.41 19.86 -5.70
CA LEU A 876 -35.46 18.73 -5.75
C LEU A 876 -34.28 18.93 -4.80
N SER A 877 -33.72 20.14 -4.72
CA SER A 877 -32.67 20.46 -3.76
C SER A 877 -33.16 20.36 -2.32
N GLU A 878 -34.41 20.73 -2.04
CA GLU A 878 -35.02 20.54 -0.72
C GLU A 878 -35.21 19.05 -0.39
N LEU A 879 -35.69 18.23 -1.34
CA LEU A 879 -35.84 16.77 -1.15
C LEU A 879 -34.48 16.09 -0.87
N GLN A 880 -33.45 16.46 -1.65
CA GLN A 880 -32.07 16.04 -1.39
C GLN A 880 -31.58 16.52 -0.01
N GLY A 881 -31.95 17.75 0.39
CA GLY A 881 -31.67 18.33 1.69
C GLY A 881 -32.30 17.56 2.85
N MET A 882 -33.56 17.12 2.69
CA MET A 882 -34.26 16.28 3.68
C MET A 882 -33.54 14.95 3.90
N ALA A 883 -33.13 14.27 2.82
CA ALA A 883 -32.38 13.02 2.93
C ALA A 883 -30.99 13.23 3.59
N ASN A 884 -30.26 14.26 3.17
CA ASN A 884 -28.95 14.60 3.74
C ASN A 884 -29.04 14.96 5.23
N ARG A 885 -30.09 15.64 5.64
CA ARG A 885 -30.32 16.02 7.04
C ARG A 885 -30.46 14.79 7.95
N VAL A 886 -31.18 13.76 7.50
CA VAL A 886 -31.30 12.49 8.23
C VAL A 886 -29.98 11.72 8.22
N LEU A 887 -29.25 11.73 7.09
CA LEU A 887 -27.94 11.09 6.96
C LEU A 887 -26.85 11.75 7.84
N ARG A 888 -26.90 13.08 8.00
CA ARG A 888 -25.92 13.88 8.76
C ARG A 888 -26.30 14.09 10.22
N ARG A 889 -27.58 13.92 10.58
CA ARG A 889 -28.13 14.11 11.95
C ARG A 889 -27.78 15.47 12.56
N ASP A 890 -27.73 16.51 11.73
CA ASP A 890 -27.11 17.80 12.06
C ASP A 890 -28.12 18.89 12.46
N GLN A 891 -29.36 18.83 11.96
CA GLN A 891 -30.42 19.84 12.20
C GLN A 891 -31.39 19.49 13.33
N ALA A 892 -32.15 20.46 13.84
CA ALA A 892 -32.98 20.27 15.01
C ALA A 892 -34.22 19.37 14.80
N ASP A 893 -34.64 19.12 13.57
CA ASP A 893 -35.88 18.43 13.17
C ASP A 893 -35.66 17.06 12.51
N TRP A 894 -34.42 16.57 12.45
CA TRP A 894 -34.07 15.39 11.65
C TRP A 894 -34.83 14.11 12.06
N VAL A 895 -35.19 13.95 13.35
CA VAL A 895 -35.95 12.79 13.84
C VAL A 895 -37.39 12.84 13.33
N ASP A 896 -38.02 14.01 13.34
CA ASP A 896 -39.39 14.19 12.83
C ASP A 896 -39.43 14.05 11.30
N VAL A 897 -38.41 14.54 10.59
CA VAL A 897 -38.24 14.30 9.15
C VAL A 897 -38.07 12.80 8.85
N ARG A 898 -37.26 12.08 9.62
CA ARG A 898 -37.08 10.62 9.47
C ARG A 898 -38.39 9.85 9.73
N ARG A 899 -39.18 10.30 10.70
CA ARG A 899 -40.49 9.73 11.02
C ARG A 899 -41.47 9.94 9.86
N VAL A 900 -41.54 11.15 9.33
CA VAL A 900 -42.40 11.49 8.18
C VAL A 900 -42.03 10.67 6.95
N LEU A 901 -40.75 10.36 6.74
CA LEU A 901 -40.28 9.51 5.64
C LEU A 901 -40.47 7.99 5.89
N GLY A 902 -41.09 7.57 7.00
CA GLY A 902 -41.38 6.15 7.28
C GLY A 902 -40.18 5.35 7.81
N PHE A 903 -39.30 5.96 8.61
CA PHE A 903 -38.13 5.32 9.22
C PHE A 903 -37.16 4.60 8.24
N PRO A 904 -36.76 5.25 7.13
CA PRO A 904 -35.89 4.62 6.15
C PRO A 904 -34.50 4.28 6.72
N ASP A 905 -33.92 3.19 6.21
CA ASP A 905 -32.51 2.85 6.46
C ASP A 905 -31.55 3.78 5.70
N ARG A 906 -30.25 3.65 5.98
CA ARG A 906 -29.22 4.51 5.37
C ARG A 906 -29.10 4.31 3.86
N HIS A 907 -29.35 3.09 3.36
CA HIS A 907 -29.27 2.76 1.93
C HIS A 907 -30.43 3.41 1.16
N ARG A 908 -31.67 3.27 1.65
CA ARG A 908 -32.86 3.90 1.07
C ARG A 908 -32.76 5.43 1.08
N LEU A 909 -32.23 6.03 2.15
CA LEU A 909 -31.97 7.48 2.21
C LEU A 909 -30.89 7.92 1.20
N GLY A 910 -29.84 7.12 1.02
CA GLY A 910 -28.83 7.34 -0.02
C GLY A 910 -29.43 7.31 -1.41
N ALA A 911 -30.27 6.31 -1.70
CA ALA A 911 -30.97 6.20 -2.97
C ALA A 911 -31.89 7.41 -3.24
N LEU A 912 -32.64 7.89 -2.25
CA LEU A 912 -33.49 9.09 -2.40
C LEU A 912 -32.67 10.35 -2.68
N ARG A 913 -31.55 10.54 -1.95
CA ARG A 913 -30.61 11.65 -2.17
C ARG A 913 -30.05 11.62 -3.59
N ASP A 914 -29.61 10.44 -4.03
CA ASP A 914 -28.96 10.27 -5.32
C ASP A 914 -29.94 10.41 -6.47
N LEU A 915 -31.18 9.91 -6.32
CA LEU A 915 -32.27 10.11 -7.26
C LEU A 915 -32.66 11.59 -7.40
N ALA A 916 -32.79 12.31 -6.28
CA ALA A 916 -33.08 13.76 -6.32
C ALA A 916 -31.92 14.55 -6.97
N ALA A 917 -30.67 14.19 -6.67
CA ALA A 917 -29.48 14.84 -7.21
C ALA A 917 -29.24 14.53 -8.70
N SER A 918 -29.43 13.28 -9.14
CA SER A 918 -29.33 12.88 -10.54
C SER A 918 -30.43 13.56 -11.37
N THR A 919 -31.67 13.60 -10.87
CA THR A 919 -32.80 14.27 -11.53
C THR A 919 -32.57 15.78 -11.66
N ASN A 920 -32.05 16.44 -10.61
CA ASN A 920 -31.73 17.88 -10.67
C ASN A 920 -30.59 18.19 -11.65
N ARG A 921 -29.59 17.30 -11.77
CA ARG A 921 -28.52 17.42 -12.77
C ARG A 921 -29.05 17.21 -14.19
N ALA A 922 -29.82 16.15 -14.42
CA ALA A 922 -30.43 15.89 -15.73
C ALA A 922 -31.35 17.06 -16.19
N LEU A 923 -32.07 17.70 -15.26
CA LEU A 923 -32.82 18.93 -15.54
C LEU A 923 -31.93 20.14 -15.87
N LYS A 924 -30.80 20.29 -15.17
CA LYS A 924 -29.82 21.36 -15.43
C LYS A 924 -29.19 21.20 -16.83
N ASP A 925 -28.93 19.97 -17.23
CA ASP A 925 -28.24 19.64 -18.48
C ASP A 925 -29.22 19.40 -19.65
N HIS A 926 -30.53 19.56 -19.42
CA HIS A 926 -31.61 19.34 -20.38
C HIS A 926 -31.68 17.91 -20.96
N THR A 927 -31.28 16.91 -20.18
CA THR A 927 -31.19 15.48 -20.56
C THR A 927 -32.19 14.58 -19.83
N LEU A 928 -33.19 15.14 -19.15
CA LEU A 928 -34.14 14.37 -18.34
C LEU A 928 -35.00 13.41 -19.21
N ASP A 929 -34.86 12.10 -18.99
CA ASP A 929 -35.76 11.08 -19.51
C ASP A 929 -36.81 10.69 -18.44
N VAL A 930 -38.05 11.13 -18.67
CA VAL A 930 -39.18 10.91 -17.75
C VAL A 930 -39.53 9.43 -17.61
N ARG A 931 -39.34 8.60 -18.65
CA ARG A 931 -39.63 7.15 -18.57
C ARG A 931 -38.60 6.41 -17.72
N SER A 932 -37.33 6.79 -17.85
CA SER A 932 -36.25 6.26 -17.01
C SER A 932 -36.45 6.67 -15.54
N LEU A 933 -36.82 7.94 -15.30
CA LEU A 933 -37.15 8.43 -13.95
C LEU A 933 -38.33 7.65 -13.34
N GLN A 934 -39.39 7.40 -14.10
CA GLN A 934 -40.53 6.62 -13.63
C GLN A 934 -40.14 5.19 -13.24
N GLY A 935 -39.28 4.54 -14.01
CA GLY A 935 -38.74 3.20 -13.69
C GLY A 935 -37.90 3.23 -12.41
N GLN A 936 -36.96 4.18 -12.30
CA GLN A 936 -36.11 4.33 -11.11
C GLN A 936 -36.92 4.64 -9.85
N LEU A 937 -37.96 5.47 -9.95
CA LEU A 937 -38.83 5.80 -8.82
C LEU A 937 -39.64 4.58 -8.36
N ALA A 938 -40.14 3.77 -9.28
CA ALA A 938 -40.85 2.52 -8.98
C ALA A 938 -39.91 1.48 -8.33
N ASP A 939 -38.73 1.27 -8.91
CA ASP A 939 -37.73 0.30 -8.41
C ASP A 939 -37.19 0.68 -7.03
N SER A 940 -37.13 1.98 -6.72
CA SER A 940 -36.67 2.48 -5.43
C SER A 940 -37.68 2.32 -4.28
N GLY A 941 -38.94 2.03 -4.59
CA GLY A 941 -40.02 1.90 -3.60
C GLY A 941 -40.33 3.19 -2.83
N TRP A 942 -39.96 4.36 -3.40
CA TRP A 942 -40.18 5.67 -2.76
C TRP A 942 -41.48 6.35 -3.18
N SER A 943 -42.14 5.90 -4.26
CA SER A 943 -43.37 6.54 -4.78
C SER A 943 -44.46 6.64 -3.71
N ASP A 944 -44.88 5.52 -3.12
CA ASP A 944 -45.92 5.50 -2.10
C ASP A 944 -45.47 6.17 -0.79
N ALA A 945 -44.21 5.96 -0.40
CA ALA A 945 -43.66 6.50 0.85
C ALA A 945 -43.56 8.04 0.83
N LEU A 946 -43.21 8.65 -0.31
CA LEU A 946 -43.17 10.11 -0.45
C LEU A 946 -44.57 10.72 -0.50
N LEU A 947 -45.55 10.01 -1.10
CA LEU A 947 -46.94 10.42 -1.10
C LEU A 947 -47.51 10.43 0.33
N GLU A 948 -47.31 9.35 1.08
CA GLU A 948 -47.75 9.22 2.47
C GLU A 948 -47.08 10.27 3.37
N ALA A 949 -45.78 10.50 3.19
CA ALA A 949 -45.04 11.57 3.86
C ALA A 949 -45.65 12.95 3.57
N ARG A 950 -46.04 13.21 2.32
CA ARG A 950 -46.63 14.48 1.89
C ARG A 950 -47.99 14.71 2.53
N GLU A 951 -48.86 13.70 2.54
CA GLU A 951 -50.19 13.80 3.17
C GLU A 951 -50.09 13.92 4.69
N THR A 952 -49.11 13.26 5.31
CA THR A 952 -48.84 13.41 6.74
C THR A 952 -48.49 14.87 7.09
N ILE A 953 -47.62 15.51 6.32
CA ILE A 953 -47.28 16.93 6.55
C ILE A 953 -48.48 17.85 6.28
N ARG A 954 -49.25 17.61 5.22
CA ARG A 954 -50.45 18.42 4.89
C ARG A 954 -51.52 18.33 5.96
N THR A 955 -51.76 17.14 6.50
CA THR A 955 -52.73 16.92 7.58
C THR A 955 -52.29 17.69 8.83
N ARG A 956 -51.01 17.62 9.21
CA ARG A 956 -50.45 18.41 10.32
C ARG A 956 -50.58 19.93 10.10
N LEU A 957 -50.41 20.40 8.87
CA LEU A 957 -50.62 21.82 8.51
C LEU A 957 -52.08 22.24 8.61
N ALA A 958 -53.02 21.37 8.24
CA ALA A 958 -54.46 21.62 8.34
C ALA A 958 -54.94 21.62 9.81
N GLU A 959 -54.46 20.68 10.62
CA GLU A 959 -54.73 20.61 12.07
C GLU A 959 -54.16 21.82 12.83
N ALA A 960 -52.99 22.33 12.42
CA ALA A 960 -52.40 23.54 13.00
C ALA A 960 -53.13 24.85 12.60
N ALA A 961 -53.99 24.80 11.59
CA ALA A 961 -54.75 25.95 11.10
C ALA A 961 -56.16 26.08 11.71
N GLU A 962 -56.64 25.06 12.45
CA GLU A 962 -57.88 25.16 13.23
C GLU A 962 -57.61 25.85 14.59
N PRO A 963 -58.28 26.97 14.90
CA PRO A 963 -58.11 27.63 16.19
C PRO A 963 -58.88 26.86 17.26
N ASP A 964 -58.20 26.01 18.01
CA ASP A 964 -58.82 25.33 19.14
C ASP A 964 -59.05 26.31 20.30
N GLN A 965 -60.29 26.79 20.34
CA GLN A 965 -60.89 27.47 21.47
C GLN A 965 -61.13 26.42 22.57
N HIS A 966 -60.30 26.41 23.62
CA HIS A 966 -60.59 26.02 25.03
C HIS A 966 -59.40 25.30 25.70
N ASN A 967 -58.44 26.06 26.23
CA ASN A 967 -58.14 26.10 27.68
C ASN A 967 -56.84 26.89 27.93
N ALA A 968 -57.00 28.15 28.30
CA ALA A 968 -56.05 28.79 29.19
C ALA A 968 -56.39 28.38 30.63
N PRO A 969 -55.38 28.26 31.51
CA PRO A 969 -55.38 29.20 32.62
C PRO A 969 -54.04 29.92 32.77
N THR A 970 -54.11 31.23 32.53
CA THR A 970 -53.61 32.32 33.38
C THR A 970 -52.54 32.01 34.44
N HIS A 971 -51.33 32.54 34.22
CA HIS A 971 -50.67 33.35 35.24
C HIS A 971 -50.16 34.65 34.62
N GLN A 972 -50.33 35.73 35.39
CA GLN A 972 -50.23 37.13 35.00
C GLN A 972 -48.81 37.60 34.62
N PRO A 973 -48.72 38.73 33.88
CA PRO A 973 -47.49 39.22 33.27
C PRO A 973 -46.73 40.14 34.23
N GLU A 974 -45.44 39.87 34.44
CA GLU A 974 -44.50 40.90 34.87
C GLU A 974 -43.79 41.45 33.64
N ARG A 975 -43.91 42.77 33.49
CA ARG A 975 -43.18 43.59 32.53
C ARG A 975 -41.72 43.69 32.96
N GLU A 976 -40.80 43.34 32.07
CA GLU A 976 -39.54 44.04 31.96
C GLU A 976 -39.43 44.64 30.55
N GLU A 977 -38.89 45.85 30.53
CA GLU A 977 -38.90 46.85 29.46
C GLU A 977 -38.04 46.44 28.25
N PRO A 978 -38.30 47.05 27.07
CA PRO A 978 -37.56 46.77 25.85
C PRO A 978 -36.23 47.53 25.86
N GLU A 979 -35.12 46.80 25.88
CA GLU A 979 -33.79 47.35 25.57
C GLU A 979 -33.19 46.66 24.34
N PRO A 980 -32.35 47.39 23.58
CA PRO A 980 -32.46 47.45 22.13
C PRO A 980 -31.79 46.28 21.43
N VAL A 981 -32.25 46.05 20.20
CA VAL A 981 -31.59 45.25 19.17
C VAL A 981 -30.13 45.71 19.05
N THR A 982 -29.21 44.98 19.66
CA THR A 982 -27.83 44.91 19.20
C THR A 982 -27.79 43.83 18.15
N THR A 983 -27.74 44.29 16.90
CA THR A 983 -27.22 43.59 15.75
C THR A 983 -26.16 42.58 16.17
N ILE A 984 -26.46 41.29 16.01
CA ILE A 984 -25.41 40.28 15.93
C ILE A 984 -24.65 40.64 14.67
N ASP A 985 -23.46 41.18 14.90
CA ASP A 985 -22.44 41.45 13.91
C ASP A 985 -22.33 40.23 13.00
N GLU A 986 -22.75 40.40 11.74
CA GLU A 986 -22.30 39.55 10.67
C GLU A 986 -20.77 39.61 10.72
N SER A 987 -20.12 38.55 11.20
CA SER A 987 -18.69 38.40 10.98
C SER A 987 -18.50 38.43 9.46
N PRO A 988 -17.82 39.45 8.91
CA PRO A 988 -17.70 39.58 7.47
C PRO A 988 -16.95 38.35 6.97
N ALA A 989 -17.45 37.76 5.88
CA ALA A 989 -16.74 36.74 5.15
C ALA A 989 -15.30 37.22 4.93
N ALA A 990 -14.34 36.46 5.48
CA ALA A 990 -12.92 36.80 5.37
C ALA A 990 -12.58 37.04 3.89
N PRO A 991 -12.02 38.21 3.52
CA PRO A 991 -11.59 38.44 2.16
C PRO A 991 -10.48 37.45 1.83
N ALA A 992 -10.53 36.88 0.63
CA ALA A 992 -9.47 36.04 0.11
C ALA A 992 -8.15 36.83 0.16
N THR A 993 -7.19 36.35 0.97
CA THR A 993 -5.86 36.93 1.12
C THR A 993 -5.13 36.84 -0.21
N ALA A 994 -4.92 37.98 -0.87
CA ALA A 994 -4.26 38.05 -2.17
C ALA A 994 -2.76 38.36 -2.04
N THR A 995 -2.28 38.90 -0.91
CA THR A 995 -0.87 39.24 -0.69
C THR A 995 -0.37 39.01 0.76
N LYS A 996 0.97 38.93 0.96
CA LYS A 996 1.62 38.80 2.28
C LYS A 996 1.38 40.02 3.19
N ASP A 997 1.18 41.20 2.60
CA ASP A 997 0.91 42.44 3.33
C ASP A 997 -0.50 42.45 3.94
N ASP A 998 -1.49 41.87 3.25
CA ASP A 998 -2.86 41.70 3.79
C ASP A 998 -2.88 40.78 5.01
N PHE A 999 -2.08 39.72 4.98
CA PHE A 999 -1.92 38.79 6.10
C PHE A 999 -1.27 39.45 7.32
N LEU A 1000 -0.23 40.27 7.10
CA LEU A 1000 0.40 41.07 8.16
C LEU A 1000 -0.60 42.03 8.82
N GLN A 1001 -1.42 42.75 8.03
CA GLN A 1001 -2.45 43.65 8.55
C GLN A 1001 -3.50 42.92 9.40
N GLN A 1002 -3.86 41.68 9.04
CA GLN A 1002 -4.79 40.87 9.83
C GLN A 1002 -4.19 40.48 11.19
N LEU A 1003 -2.92 40.09 11.23
CA LEU A 1003 -2.21 39.78 12.47
C LEU A 1003 -2.07 41.02 13.36
N GLU A 1004 -1.75 42.19 12.79
CA GLU A 1004 -1.72 43.47 13.51
C GLU A 1004 -3.07 43.83 14.12
N ALA A 1005 -4.16 43.68 13.36
CA ALA A 1005 -5.51 43.95 13.84
C ALA A 1005 -5.88 43.00 15.00
N SER A 1006 -5.52 41.72 14.89
CA SER A 1006 -5.78 40.72 15.92
C SER A 1006 -5.00 41.00 17.22
N ALA A 1007 -3.72 41.37 17.11
CA ALA A 1007 -2.89 41.76 18.25
C ALA A 1007 -3.41 43.06 18.91
N ALA A 1008 -3.85 44.04 18.11
CA ALA A 1008 -4.47 45.25 18.63
C ALA A 1008 -5.75 44.98 19.42
N VAL A 1009 -6.58 44.04 18.96
CA VAL A 1009 -7.80 43.60 19.69
C VAL A 1009 -7.43 42.94 21.02
N ASP A 1010 -6.47 42.03 21.06
CA ASP A 1010 -6.08 41.36 22.32
C ASP A 1010 -5.51 42.37 23.34
N ARG A 1011 -4.76 43.38 22.89
CA ARG A 1011 -4.22 44.46 23.75
C ARG A 1011 -5.29 45.38 24.35
N THR A 1012 -6.54 45.32 23.88
CA THR A 1012 -7.66 46.02 24.55
C THR A 1012 -8.07 45.34 25.86
N CYS A 1013 -7.70 44.06 26.06
CA CYS A 1013 -8.00 43.31 27.27
C CYS A 1013 -7.03 43.67 28.41
N LYS A 1014 -7.57 44.29 29.48
CA LYS A 1014 -6.77 44.73 30.64
C LYS A 1014 -5.95 43.62 31.30
N LYS A 1015 -6.46 42.38 31.32
CA LYS A 1015 -5.74 41.24 31.90
C LYS A 1015 -4.65 40.70 30.98
N HIS A 1016 -4.86 40.71 29.65
CA HIS A 1016 -3.82 40.42 28.67
C HIS A 1016 -2.66 41.41 28.84
N GLU A 1017 -2.94 42.72 28.85
CA GLU A 1017 -1.90 43.75 29.06
C GLU A 1017 -1.23 43.65 30.44
N ALA A 1018 -1.98 43.30 31.50
CA ALA A 1018 -1.39 43.09 32.82
C ALA A 1018 -0.36 41.94 32.84
N VAL A 1019 -0.68 40.81 32.19
CA VAL A 1019 0.22 39.65 32.10
C VAL A 1019 1.39 39.93 31.18
N ARG A 1020 1.16 40.64 30.07
CA ARG A 1020 2.20 41.11 29.15
C ARG A 1020 3.19 42.05 29.83
N HIS A 1021 2.72 43.01 30.63
CA HIS A 1021 3.58 43.88 31.42
C HIS A 1021 4.30 43.13 32.55
N ALA A 1022 3.64 42.15 33.19
CA ALA A 1022 4.29 41.29 34.17
C ALA A 1022 5.42 40.46 33.53
N LEU A 1023 5.24 40.00 32.29
CA LEU A 1023 6.24 39.25 31.54
C LEU A 1023 7.44 40.14 31.19
N LYS A 1024 7.19 41.33 30.65
CA LYS A 1024 8.26 42.32 30.38
C LYS A 1024 9.01 42.69 31.66
N SER A 1025 8.30 42.87 32.78
CA SER A 1025 8.92 43.13 34.07
C SER A 1025 9.80 41.96 34.53
N ALA A 1026 9.36 40.71 34.36
CA ALA A 1026 10.14 39.53 34.74
C ALA A 1026 11.42 39.42 33.91
N LEU A 1027 11.34 39.63 32.59
CA LEU A 1027 12.50 39.62 31.70
C LEU A 1027 13.51 40.73 32.07
N LEU A 1028 13.03 41.95 32.39
CA LEU A 1028 13.89 43.05 32.82
C LEU A 1028 14.59 42.80 34.17
N TRP A 1029 13.93 42.12 35.12
CA TRP A 1029 14.54 41.73 36.39
C TRP A 1029 15.65 40.67 36.21
N SER A 1030 15.65 39.96 35.09
CA SER A 1030 16.69 39.00 34.69
C SER A 1030 17.69 39.60 33.69
N ASP A 1031 17.79 40.93 33.60
CA ASP A 1031 18.69 41.66 32.67
C ASP A 1031 18.48 41.33 31.17
N ILE A 1032 17.31 40.80 30.79
CA ILE A 1032 16.92 40.55 29.39
C ILE A 1032 16.07 41.72 28.90
N GLN A 1033 16.49 42.38 27.82
CA GLN A 1033 15.77 43.53 27.26
C GLN A 1033 14.58 43.06 26.40
N PRO A 1034 13.32 43.26 26.81
CA PRO A 1034 12.16 42.94 25.98
C PRO A 1034 11.89 44.04 24.94
N SER A 1035 11.39 43.62 23.79
CA SER A 1035 10.88 44.43 22.70
C SER A 1035 9.46 43.99 22.35
N ASP A 1036 8.72 44.80 21.62
CA ASP A 1036 7.41 44.47 21.09
C ASP A 1036 7.25 45.00 19.66
N SER A 1037 6.24 44.52 18.94
CA SER A 1037 5.90 45.01 17.61
C SER A 1037 4.37 45.13 17.46
N PRO A 1038 3.88 45.69 16.35
CA PRO A 1038 2.45 45.70 16.06
C PRO A 1038 1.81 44.31 16.04
N VAL A 1039 2.58 43.26 15.73
CA VAL A 1039 2.13 41.87 15.63
C VAL A 1039 2.53 41.02 16.85
N ILE A 1040 3.70 41.29 17.44
CA ILE A 1040 4.28 40.47 18.51
C ILE A 1040 4.09 41.13 19.86
N ASP A 1041 3.57 40.39 20.83
CA ASP A 1041 3.38 40.91 22.19
C ASP A 1041 4.68 41.18 22.93
N VAL A 1042 5.59 40.20 22.99
CA VAL A 1042 6.93 40.39 23.55
C VAL A 1042 7.93 39.54 22.75
N SER A 1043 9.07 40.13 22.40
CA SER A 1043 10.24 39.42 21.87
C SER A 1043 11.49 39.86 22.60
N CYS A 1044 12.46 38.96 22.77
CA CYS A 1044 13.77 39.30 23.30
C CYS A 1044 14.86 38.49 22.62
N VAL A 1045 16.05 39.09 22.49
CA VAL A 1045 17.24 38.40 21.99
C VAL A 1045 18.11 38.08 23.20
N THR A 1046 18.41 36.80 23.37
CA THR A 1046 19.27 36.28 24.43
C THR A 1046 20.54 35.69 23.80
N ASP A 1047 21.50 35.26 24.64
CA ASP A 1047 22.66 34.48 24.22
C ASP A 1047 22.29 33.15 23.54
N ARG A 1048 21.06 32.66 23.76
CA ARG A 1048 20.49 31.44 23.16
C ARG A 1048 19.67 31.67 21.90
N GLY A 1049 19.50 32.92 21.45
CA GLY A 1049 18.76 33.27 20.24
C GLY A 1049 17.54 34.15 20.48
N LEU A 1050 16.70 34.30 19.44
CA LEU A 1050 15.48 35.11 19.46
C LEU A 1050 14.33 34.31 20.08
N SER A 1051 13.74 34.83 21.16
CA SER A 1051 12.55 34.27 21.80
C SER A 1051 11.34 35.17 21.57
N VAL A 1052 10.21 34.57 21.19
CA VAL A 1052 8.94 35.26 20.93
C VAL A 1052 7.85 34.72 21.84
N TYR A 1053 7.10 35.63 22.45
CA TYR A 1053 6.04 35.35 23.41
C TYR A 1053 4.73 35.95 22.92
N GLU A 1054 3.68 35.13 22.84
CA GLU A 1054 2.30 35.55 22.57
C GLU A 1054 1.45 35.39 23.84
N VAL A 1055 0.72 36.43 24.23
CA VAL A 1055 -0.09 36.40 25.45
C VAL A 1055 -1.54 36.11 25.12
N LEU A 1056 -2.11 35.04 25.66
CA LEU A 1056 -3.55 34.78 25.53
C LEU A 1056 -4.35 35.53 26.60
N GLY A 1057 -5.46 36.12 26.16
CA GLY A 1057 -6.40 36.82 27.03
C GLY A 1057 -7.07 35.90 28.07
N THR A 1058 -7.81 36.52 28.99
CA THR A 1058 -8.48 35.79 30.09
C THR A 1058 -9.54 34.81 29.59
N GLY A 1059 -9.62 33.63 30.22
CA GLY A 1059 -10.55 32.58 29.83
C GLY A 1059 -10.12 31.77 28.61
N ARG A 1060 -8.94 32.07 28.02
CA ARG A 1060 -8.34 31.31 26.92
C ARG A 1060 -7.29 30.32 27.44
N SER A 1061 -7.74 29.34 28.22
CA SER A 1061 -6.88 28.33 28.86
C SER A 1061 -7.21 26.90 28.45
N THR A 1062 -8.19 26.68 27.57
CA THR A 1062 -8.53 25.34 27.08
C THR A 1062 -7.57 24.88 25.98
N TYR A 1063 -7.44 23.57 25.75
CA TYR A 1063 -6.62 23.04 24.65
C TYR A 1063 -6.97 23.66 23.28
N GLN A 1064 -8.24 23.95 23.01
CA GLN A 1064 -8.65 24.60 21.76
C GLN A 1064 -8.06 26.01 21.63
N ASP A 1065 -8.06 26.76 22.73
CA ASP A 1065 -7.49 28.11 22.78
C ASP A 1065 -5.96 28.06 22.64
N LEU A 1066 -5.31 27.12 23.33
CA LEU A 1066 -3.87 26.93 23.24
C LEU A 1066 -3.45 26.52 21.82
N ARG A 1067 -4.20 25.64 21.17
CA ARG A 1067 -3.95 25.24 19.77
C ARG A 1067 -4.11 26.42 18.81
N SER A 1068 -5.16 27.23 19.01
CA SER A 1068 -5.37 28.44 18.23
C SER A 1068 -4.24 29.45 18.44
N GLY A 1069 -3.78 29.62 19.68
CA GLY A 1069 -2.66 30.49 20.04
C GLY A 1069 -1.32 30.01 19.48
N ALA A 1070 -1.04 28.70 19.53
CA ALA A 1070 0.16 28.10 18.97
C ALA A 1070 0.21 28.23 17.44
N THR A 1071 -0.92 28.03 16.77
CA THR A 1071 -1.03 28.22 15.32
C THR A 1071 -0.75 29.68 14.94
N ARG A 1072 -1.35 30.63 15.65
CA ARG A 1072 -1.09 32.06 15.46
C ARG A 1072 0.36 32.44 15.75
N LEU A 1073 0.99 31.85 16.77
CA LEU A 1073 2.39 32.11 17.08
C LEU A 1073 3.35 31.58 15.98
N LEU A 1074 3.04 30.44 15.36
CA LEU A 1074 3.77 29.93 14.19
C LEU A 1074 3.58 30.80 12.95
N GLU A 1075 2.36 31.30 12.74
CA GLU A 1075 2.05 32.28 11.69
C GLU A 1075 2.87 33.57 11.88
N ILE A 1076 2.90 34.10 13.11
CA ILE A 1076 3.72 35.26 13.48
C ILE A 1076 5.21 34.96 13.23
N ASN A 1077 5.70 33.78 13.62
CA ASN A 1077 7.10 33.38 13.39
C ASN A 1077 7.46 33.36 11.89
N HIS A 1078 6.53 32.93 11.02
CA HIS A 1078 6.73 32.93 9.57
C HIS A 1078 6.82 34.36 8.97
N THR A 1079 6.30 35.36 9.67
CA THR A 1079 6.42 36.77 9.24
C THR A 1079 7.75 37.42 9.58
N LEU A 1080 8.55 36.82 10.48
CA LEU A 1080 9.82 37.38 10.92
C LEU A 1080 10.91 37.29 9.85
N PRO A 1081 11.86 38.25 9.79
CA PRO A 1081 13.00 38.20 8.86
C PRO A 1081 13.92 36.98 9.09
N ALA A 1082 13.97 36.49 10.33
CA ALA A 1082 14.64 35.25 10.72
C ALA A 1082 13.73 34.52 11.72
N PRO A 1083 13.62 33.18 11.64
CA PRO A 1083 12.78 32.42 12.54
C PRO A 1083 13.28 32.55 13.98
N ALA A 1084 12.35 32.66 14.93
CA ALA A 1084 12.64 32.64 16.34
C ALA A 1084 13.10 31.23 16.76
N ASP A 1085 14.13 31.18 17.60
CA ASP A 1085 14.70 29.95 18.13
C ASP A 1085 13.80 29.32 19.20
N HIS A 1086 13.00 30.15 19.89
CA HIS A 1086 12.08 29.70 20.94
C HIS A 1086 10.73 30.43 20.86
N LEU A 1087 9.65 29.65 20.91
CA LEU A 1087 8.27 30.12 20.86
C LEU A 1087 7.54 29.80 22.16
N TYR A 1088 6.97 30.84 22.78
CA TYR A 1088 6.27 30.73 24.06
C TYR A 1088 4.84 31.26 23.98
N LEU A 1089 3.89 30.44 24.41
CA LEU A 1089 2.51 30.86 24.61
C LEU A 1089 2.28 31.15 26.09
N VAL A 1090 1.79 32.34 26.41
CA VAL A 1090 1.70 32.85 27.77
C VAL A 1090 0.25 33.06 28.19
N LEU A 1091 -0.21 32.31 29.18
CA LEU A 1091 -1.60 32.33 29.64
C LEU A 1091 -1.76 33.22 30.88
N CYS A 1092 -2.94 33.82 31.00
CA CYS A 1092 -3.32 34.60 32.18
C CYS A 1092 -3.58 33.73 33.43
N GLU A 1093 -3.82 32.44 33.24
CA GLU A 1093 -4.16 31.46 34.28
C GLU A 1093 -3.69 30.07 33.87
N ALA A 1094 -3.71 29.11 34.79
CA ALA A 1094 -3.31 27.74 34.50
C ALA A 1094 -4.16 27.13 33.35
N PRO A 1095 -3.56 26.26 32.51
CA PRO A 1095 -4.31 25.55 31.48
C PRO A 1095 -5.47 24.78 32.12
N ALA A 1096 -6.63 24.78 31.46
CA ALA A 1096 -7.82 24.08 31.94
C ALA A 1096 -7.60 22.55 31.96
N GLU A 1097 -6.81 22.05 31.00
CA GLU A 1097 -6.39 20.66 30.94
C GLU A 1097 -4.87 20.54 31.08
N GLU A 1098 -4.38 19.84 32.10
CA GLU A 1098 -2.92 19.71 32.35
C GLU A 1098 -2.16 19.05 31.18
N TRP A 1099 -2.78 18.07 30.50
CA TRP A 1099 -2.17 17.38 29.35
C TRP A 1099 -2.02 18.27 28.10
N SER A 1100 -2.74 19.40 28.05
CA SER A 1100 -2.73 20.29 26.88
C SER A 1100 -1.35 20.90 26.65
N VAL A 1101 -0.58 21.14 27.72
CA VAL A 1101 0.74 21.76 27.68
C VAL A 1101 1.76 20.85 26.97
N ASP A 1102 1.78 19.56 27.29
CA ASP A 1102 2.68 18.60 26.64
C ASP A 1102 2.29 18.37 25.18
N THR A 1103 1.00 18.34 24.89
CA THR A 1103 0.50 18.19 23.51
C THR A 1103 0.89 19.39 22.64
N ILE A 1104 0.81 20.61 23.17
CA ILE A 1104 1.17 21.82 22.42
C ILE A 1104 2.68 21.87 22.13
N ARG A 1105 3.51 21.45 23.08
CA ARG A 1105 4.96 21.30 22.86
C ARG A 1105 5.26 20.24 21.81
N ASP A 1106 4.73 19.03 21.97
CA ASP A 1106 5.14 17.89 21.12
C ASP A 1106 4.63 18.02 19.68
N VAL A 1107 3.50 18.72 19.47
CA VAL A 1107 2.88 18.89 18.15
C VAL A 1107 3.32 20.18 17.45
N PHE A 1108 3.43 21.30 18.18
CA PHE A 1108 3.68 22.61 17.59
C PHE A 1108 5.07 23.18 17.90
N ASP A 1109 5.87 22.50 18.74
CA ASP A 1109 7.14 22.99 19.27
C ASP A 1109 7.02 24.37 19.96
N VAL A 1110 5.86 24.61 20.58
CA VAL A 1110 5.54 25.82 21.33
C VAL A 1110 5.47 25.47 22.82
N ARG A 1111 6.26 26.17 23.64
CA ARG A 1111 6.25 26.00 25.10
C ARG A 1111 5.15 26.85 25.73
N VAL A 1112 4.50 26.35 26.77
CA VAL A 1112 3.40 27.06 27.45
C VAL A 1112 3.82 27.53 28.84
N LEU A 1113 3.58 28.79 29.13
CA LEU A 1113 3.78 29.45 30.42
C LEU A 1113 2.47 30.06 30.89
N TRP A 1114 2.27 30.18 32.19
CA TRP A 1114 1.16 30.92 32.76
C TRP A 1114 1.53 31.63 34.04
N ARG A 1115 0.78 32.70 34.33
CA ARG A 1115 0.92 33.45 35.58
C ARG A 1115 0.05 32.81 36.67
N SER A 1116 0.67 32.28 37.72
CA SER A 1116 -0.02 31.85 38.94
C SER A 1116 0.01 32.97 40.00
N PRO A 1117 -0.78 32.94 41.09
CA PRO A 1117 -0.68 33.96 42.15
C PRO A 1117 0.71 34.03 42.81
N SER A 1118 1.45 32.91 42.86
CA SER A 1118 2.76 32.78 43.51
C SER A 1118 3.96 33.06 42.61
N GLY A 1119 3.79 33.12 41.29
CA GLY A 1119 4.90 33.34 40.36
C GLY A 1119 4.55 33.01 38.92
N TRP A 1120 5.56 32.67 38.12
CA TRP A 1120 5.40 32.07 36.80
C TRP A 1120 5.49 30.56 36.90
N SER A 1121 4.72 29.85 36.09
CA SER A 1121 4.69 28.39 36.06
C SER A 1121 4.52 27.92 34.62
N GLY A 1122 5.09 26.76 34.30
CA GLY A 1122 5.06 26.21 32.94
C GLY A 1122 6.36 25.54 32.53
N GLN A 1123 6.42 25.11 31.27
CA GLN A 1123 7.56 24.39 30.73
C GLN A 1123 8.79 25.30 30.61
N ASP A 1124 9.93 24.81 31.08
CA ASP A 1124 11.23 25.48 30.98
C ASP A 1124 11.23 26.95 31.47
N THR A 1125 10.43 27.24 32.51
CA THR A 1125 10.22 28.62 33.02
C THR A 1125 11.53 29.37 33.30
N GLU A 1126 12.56 28.67 33.78
CA GLU A 1126 13.89 29.26 34.03
C GLU A 1126 14.58 29.73 32.74
N THR A 1127 14.46 28.94 31.66
CA THR A 1127 15.03 29.27 30.35
C THR A 1127 14.19 30.35 29.65
N ALA A 1128 12.87 30.33 29.86
CA ALA A 1128 11.96 31.31 29.27
C ALA A 1128 12.04 32.70 29.91
N LEU A 1129 12.34 32.79 31.21
CA LEU A 1129 12.40 34.07 31.93
C LEU A 1129 13.82 34.49 32.34
N GLY A 1130 14.82 33.67 32.03
CA GLY A 1130 16.23 33.96 32.26
C GLY A 1130 16.68 33.90 33.73
N SER A 1131 16.02 33.09 34.57
CA SER A 1131 16.45 32.96 35.97
C SER A 1131 17.68 32.05 36.08
N SER A 1132 18.86 32.63 36.27
CA SER A 1132 20.00 31.88 36.79
C SER A 1132 19.72 31.51 38.25
N GLY A 1133 19.77 30.23 38.59
CA GLY A 1133 19.33 29.68 39.87
C GLY A 1133 19.73 30.50 41.11
N ALA A 1134 18.75 30.67 41.99
CA ALA A 1134 18.90 30.84 43.43
C ALA A 1134 17.69 30.21 44.13
#